data_AF-A0A1X0PA51-F1
#
_entry.id   AF-A0A1X0PA51-F1
#
_cell.length_a   1.000
_cell.length_b   1.000
_cell.length_c   1.000
_cell.angle_alpha   90.00
_cell.angle_beta   90.00
_cell.angle_gamma   90.00
#
_symmetry.space_group_name_H-M   'P 1'
#
loop_
_entity.id
_entity.type
_entity.pdbx_description
1 polymer ?
#
loop_
_entity_poly.entity_id
_entity_poly.type
_entity_poly.pdbx_seq_one_letter_code
_entity_poly.pdbx_strand_id
1 'polypeptide(L)'
;MPPKAVPGKGNKGDKKGDEKPKKIGAHQLALNKAVETAEKLYKQHERERAKIENADRAARQDASLDAAVEKERLRVDREEYEKFVNEILDQEQLAYKEYEKHRIWSHIPDASRLPNVRSESSINTFLSVWRSEEQEYDEHNPTVTIVAKRGSISSQSHSYRFFNSELGITPAARRKMLEGDLKQCVEAYELTEAIQLEADRSLTQRKKDELKFFTENTGKVWEQVLSSLDFVTIHTLLGYDVILDGPDNEFFTMNVPTADPVVKFGLWVKVKETTRSFASLVFPNILVRLDPKSSALPKLPKALGLSKENVALRVIQLGFNPYSHYSSTGHEYYALNCVIKVDLLSFTERPKQSGDWLYRSETKEAHKLHIVPYPPPVTENVEEDLSLRISFEVSNTIVMRQPMLLIGKWISESQEWEPCSHTSVAENNVLDGRRCVFSTAEFATFAILQEKGFDIPYEQWRLQPAGYDEVLMVLEGRRRGEPSDREFRILIQDTQCKLIAPEDPELAYLRENWLEPATLVRLLSQAGFNFALEDDDAAFLENIVPKNFELEEKAYADIAQFCLFYAIASSSHNKCGEDADLALFRISKQYRAADHDGLFEVPLDNDSEWDSVRYQTQRCAFAAFKESDENPDLRILDGHESHLNLYTLLLHEKGEEVRLQCIHRTNFLLRRCVFQLLCLIRPLTWG
;
A
#
# COMPACT_ATOMS: atom_id res chain seq x y z
N MET A 1 14.04 -4.39 -87.04
CA MET A 1 14.86 -3.47 -87.87
C MET A 1 16.30 -3.95 -87.86
N PRO A 2 16.95 -4.23 -89.01
CA PRO A 2 18.35 -4.64 -89.09
C PRO A 2 19.28 -3.43 -89.31
N PRO A 3 20.61 -3.59 -89.23
CA PRO A 3 21.42 -3.82 -90.46
C PRO A 3 22.61 -4.81 -90.21
N LYS A 4 22.98 -5.80 -91.05
CA LYS A 4 23.64 -5.80 -92.40
C LYS A 4 24.83 -4.81 -92.51
N ALA A 5 26.05 -5.12 -92.98
CA ALA A 5 26.63 -6.23 -93.76
C ALA A 5 28.20 -6.23 -93.70
N VAL A 6 28.83 -7.42 -93.76
CA VAL A 6 29.83 -7.98 -94.73
C VAL A 6 30.67 -6.98 -95.58
N PRO A 7 31.99 -7.18 -95.95
CA PRO A 7 32.68 -8.40 -96.47
C PRO A 7 34.12 -8.64 -95.92
N GLY A 8 34.89 -9.71 -96.18
CA GLY A 8 34.89 -10.80 -97.16
C GLY A 8 36.29 -10.93 -97.84
N LYS A 9 36.76 -12.17 -98.05
CA LYS A 9 38.01 -12.66 -98.71
C LYS A 9 39.23 -12.85 -97.78
N GLY A 10 40.01 -13.94 -97.83
CA GLY A 10 40.02 -15.13 -98.70
C GLY A 10 41.18 -16.08 -98.37
N ASN A 11 41.08 -17.31 -98.90
CA ASN A 11 41.94 -18.51 -98.83
C ASN A 11 43.47 -18.36 -98.69
N LYS A 12 44.10 -19.31 -97.96
CA LYS A 12 44.94 -20.43 -98.49
C LYS A 12 45.60 -21.21 -97.33
N GLY A 13 45.85 -22.50 -97.54
CA GLY A 13 46.29 -23.43 -96.51
C GLY A 13 47.79 -23.68 -96.39
N ASP A 14 48.06 -24.84 -95.78
CA ASP A 14 49.29 -25.65 -95.70
C ASP A 14 50.28 -25.50 -94.53
N LYS A 15 50.55 -26.69 -93.94
CA LYS A 15 51.79 -27.23 -93.35
C LYS A 15 52.20 -26.96 -91.88
N LYS A 16 52.19 -28.10 -91.14
CA LYS A 16 53.22 -28.66 -90.23
C LYS A 16 54.27 -27.73 -89.62
N GLY A 17 54.36 -27.77 -88.30
CA GLY A 17 55.58 -27.46 -87.53
C GLY A 17 55.44 -27.93 -86.08
N ASP A 18 56.14 -29.01 -85.74
CA ASP A 18 56.41 -29.45 -84.36
C ASP A 18 57.19 -28.38 -83.58
N GLU A 19 56.74 -28.00 -82.38
CA GLU A 19 57.61 -27.41 -81.36
C GLU A 19 57.37 -28.02 -79.97
N LYS A 20 58.47 -28.45 -79.36
CA LYS A 20 58.58 -29.18 -78.08
C LYS A 20 58.21 -28.31 -76.86
N PRO A 21 57.71 -28.90 -75.76
CA PRO A 21 57.36 -28.16 -74.55
C PRO A 21 58.60 -27.76 -73.74
N LYS A 22 58.70 -26.47 -73.39
CA LYS A 22 59.68 -25.94 -72.43
C LYS A 22 59.26 -26.31 -71.00
N LYS A 23 60.20 -26.85 -70.23
CA LYS A 23 60.06 -27.24 -68.81
C LYS A 23 59.69 -26.02 -67.95
N ILE A 24 58.51 -26.08 -67.30
CA ILE A 24 58.09 -25.14 -66.26
C ILE A 24 58.83 -25.51 -64.95
N GLY A 25 59.46 -24.54 -64.30
CA GLY A 25 60.24 -24.74 -63.07
C GLY A 25 59.37 -25.17 -61.87
N ALA A 26 59.93 -26.00 -61.00
CA ALA A 26 59.23 -26.62 -59.85
C ALA A 26 58.51 -25.60 -58.93
N HIS A 27 59.03 -24.37 -58.82
CA HIS A 27 58.40 -23.31 -58.02
C HIS A 27 57.08 -22.80 -58.63
N GLN A 28 57.00 -22.74 -59.96
CA GLN A 28 55.81 -22.27 -60.68
C GLN A 28 54.74 -23.37 -60.76
N LEU A 29 55.15 -24.64 -60.77
CA LEU A 29 54.25 -25.77 -60.59
C LEU A 29 53.64 -25.79 -59.18
N ALA A 30 54.42 -25.49 -58.14
CA ALA A 30 53.92 -25.36 -56.77
C ALA A 30 52.98 -24.17 -56.59
N LEU A 31 53.28 -23.03 -57.22
CA LEU A 31 52.41 -21.84 -57.19
C LEU A 31 51.09 -22.09 -57.92
N ASN A 32 51.12 -22.73 -59.09
CA ASN A 32 49.91 -23.12 -59.81
C ASN A 32 49.07 -24.13 -59.01
N LYS A 33 49.71 -25.09 -58.34
CA LYS A 33 49.02 -26.05 -57.48
C LYS A 33 48.39 -25.37 -56.26
N ALA A 34 49.08 -24.38 -55.68
CA ALA A 34 48.56 -23.56 -54.57
C ALA A 34 47.36 -22.70 -54.99
N VAL A 35 47.42 -22.07 -56.18
CA VAL A 35 46.30 -21.33 -56.77
C VAL A 35 45.12 -22.25 -57.06
N GLU A 36 45.37 -23.44 -57.61
CA GLU A 36 44.31 -24.42 -57.90
C GLU A 36 43.66 -24.96 -56.62
N THR A 37 44.44 -25.18 -55.55
CA THR A 37 43.90 -25.53 -54.23
C THR A 37 43.13 -24.37 -53.60
N ALA A 38 43.60 -23.12 -53.76
CA ALA A 38 42.91 -21.94 -53.27
C ALA A 38 41.58 -21.70 -54.01
N GLU A 39 41.53 -21.91 -55.33
CA GLU A 39 40.29 -21.84 -56.12
C GLU A 39 39.30 -22.94 -55.71
N LYS A 40 39.78 -24.16 -55.42
CA LYS A 40 38.93 -25.26 -54.93
C LYS A 40 38.34 -24.94 -53.56
N LEU A 41 39.15 -24.43 -52.64
CA LEU A 41 38.70 -23.98 -51.32
C LEU A 41 37.73 -22.80 -51.41
N TYR A 42 38.00 -21.82 -52.29
CA TYR A 42 37.10 -20.68 -52.53
C TYR A 42 35.74 -21.15 -53.06
N LYS A 43 35.72 -22.04 -54.06
CA LYS A 43 34.48 -22.61 -54.61
C LYS A 43 33.72 -23.45 -53.58
N GLN A 44 34.42 -24.15 -52.69
CA GLN A 44 33.78 -24.90 -51.60
C GLN A 44 33.14 -23.94 -50.58
N HIS A 45 33.85 -22.88 -50.18
CA HIS A 45 33.34 -21.86 -49.26
C HIS A 45 32.19 -21.03 -49.86
N GLU A 46 32.17 -20.80 -51.17
CA GLU A 46 31.02 -20.21 -51.87
C GLU A 46 29.80 -21.15 -51.88
N ARG A 47 30.01 -22.45 -52.12
CA ARG A 47 28.91 -23.43 -52.06
C ARG A 47 28.33 -23.56 -50.65
N GLU A 48 29.17 -23.54 -49.62
CA GLU A 48 28.74 -23.55 -48.23
C GLU A 48 27.97 -22.28 -47.88
N ARG A 49 28.47 -21.09 -48.28
CA ARG A 49 27.72 -19.83 -48.12
C ARG A 49 26.38 -19.85 -48.83
N ALA A 50 26.32 -20.28 -50.09
CA ALA A 50 25.06 -20.39 -50.83
C ALA A 50 24.09 -21.40 -50.20
N LYS A 51 24.60 -22.49 -49.60
CA LYS A 51 23.78 -23.46 -48.88
C LYS A 51 23.22 -22.89 -47.58
N ILE A 52 24.02 -22.15 -46.82
CA ILE A 52 23.59 -21.46 -45.59
C ILE A 52 22.57 -20.36 -45.93
N GLU A 53 22.83 -19.55 -46.96
CA GLU A 53 21.91 -18.48 -47.39
C GLU A 53 20.57 -19.04 -47.88
N ASN A 54 20.58 -20.14 -48.64
CA ASN A 54 19.35 -20.80 -49.06
C ASN A 54 18.59 -21.43 -47.90
N ALA A 55 19.29 -22.03 -46.93
CA ALA A 55 18.68 -22.57 -45.72
C ALA A 55 18.07 -21.46 -44.85
N ASP A 56 18.76 -20.33 -44.69
CA ASP A 56 18.26 -19.14 -43.99
C ASP A 56 17.05 -18.54 -44.72
N ARG A 57 17.07 -18.48 -46.05
CA ARG A 57 15.92 -18.02 -46.85
C ARG A 57 14.71 -18.94 -46.71
N ALA A 58 14.91 -20.26 -46.72
CA ALA A 58 13.84 -21.23 -46.50
C ALA A 58 13.27 -21.10 -45.07
N ALA A 59 14.13 -21.04 -44.06
CA ALA A 59 13.71 -20.84 -42.66
C ALA A 59 12.91 -19.54 -42.47
N ARG A 60 13.29 -18.45 -43.14
CA ARG A 60 12.53 -17.18 -43.12
C ARG A 60 11.18 -17.29 -43.83
N GLN A 61 11.10 -18.05 -44.92
CA GLN A 61 9.84 -18.30 -45.62
C GLN A 61 8.90 -19.16 -44.78
N ASP A 62 9.40 -20.22 -44.17
CA ASP A 62 8.63 -21.09 -43.27
C ASP A 62 8.13 -20.30 -42.06
N ALA A 63 9.01 -19.54 -41.39
CA ALA A 63 8.60 -18.66 -40.28
C ALA A 63 7.59 -17.58 -40.71
N SER A 64 7.69 -17.06 -41.94
CA SER A 64 6.72 -16.12 -42.48
C SER A 64 5.36 -16.77 -42.75
N LEU A 65 5.32 -18.03 -43.16
CA LEU A 65 4.07 -18.75 -43.37
C LEU A 65 3.42 -19.08 -42.03
N ASP A 66 4.19 -19.57 -41.07
CA ASP A 66 3.72 -19.88 -39.72
C ASP A 66 3.12 -18.63 -39.04
N ALA A 67 3.80 -17.49 -39.14
CA ALA A 67 3.28 -16.22 -38.62
C ALA A 67 1.99 -15.76 -39.32
N ALA A 68 1.84 -16.02 -40.63
CA ALA A 68 0.62 -15.69 -41.36
C ALA A 68 -0.56 -16.58 -40.95
N VAL A 69 -0.30 -17.87 -40.73
CA VAL A 69 -1.29 -18.83 -40.24
C VAL A 69 -1.72 -18.49 -38.81
N GLU A 70 -0.77 -18.21 -37.92
CA GLU A 70 -1.04 -17.77 -36.54
C GLU A 70 -1.90 -16.49 -36.54
N LYS A 71 -1.55 -15.50 -37.38
CA LYS A 71 -2.31 -14.25 -37.46
C LYS A 71 -3.76 -14.47 -37.90
N GLU A 72 -4.00 -15.33 -38.88
CA GLU A 72 -5.36 -15.64 -39.35
C GLU A 72 -6.15 -16.40 -38.28
N ARG A 73 -5.51 -17.32 -37.55
CA ARG A 73 -6.14 -17.99 -36.39
C ARG A 73 -6.54 -16.99 -35.31
N LEU A 74 -5.63 -16.11 -34.88
CA LEU A 74 -5.93 -15.08 -33.88
C LEU A 74 -7.04 -14.10 -34.34
N ARG A 75 -7.20 -13.89 -35.65
CA ARG A 75 -8.31 -13.13 -36.22
C ARG A 75 -9.65 -13.85 -36.03
N VAL A 76 -9.70 -15.15 -36.30
CA VAL A 76 -10.90 -15.99 -36.09
C VAL A 76 -11.25 -16.09 -34.60
N ASP A 77 -10.26 -16.36 -33.74
CA ASP A 77 -10.41 -16.38 -32.29
C ASP A 77 -11.01 -15.07 -31.77
N ARG A 78 -10.59 -13.92 -32.33
CA ARG A 78 -11.15 -12.61 -31.96
C ARG A 78 -12.63 -12.49 -32.30
N GLU A 79 -13.03 -12.90 -33.49
CA GLU A 79 -14.44 -12.88 -33.89
C GLU A 79 -15.29 -13.84 -33.04
N GLU A 80 -14.73 -14.98 -32.63
CA GLU A 80 -15.40 -15.93 -31.74
C GLU A 80 -15.53 -15.39 -30.31
N TYR A 81 -14.45 -14.82 -29.78
CA TYR A 81 -14.45 -14.21 -28.45
C TYR A 81 -15.39 -12.99 -28.39
N GLU A 82 -15.42 -12.15 -29.43
CA GLU A 82 -16.36 -11.03 -29.51
C GLU A 82 -17.82 -11.51 -29.48
N LYS A 83 -18.16 -12.62 -30.13
CA LYS A 83 -19.51 -13.21 -30.04
C LYS A 83 -19.82 -13.67 -28.61
N PHE A 84 -18.88 -14.35 -27.97
CA PHE A 84 -19.03 -14.80 -26.59
C PHE A 84 -19.23 -13.63 -25.62
N VAL A 85 -18.40 -12.58 -25.71
CA VAL A 85 -18.52 -11.38 -24.88
C VAL A 85 -19.89 -10.73 -25.06
N ASN A 86 -20.34 -10.55 -26.30
CA ASN A 86 -21.66 -9.96 -26.58
C ASN A 86 -22.82 -10.77 -25.99
N GLU A 87 -22.68 -12.09 -25.86
CA GLU A 87 -23.71 -12.97 -25.31
C GLU A 87 -23.83 -12.86 -23.78
N ILE A 88 -22.70 -12.70 -23.08
CA ILE A 88 -22.70 -12.61 -21.61
C ILE A 88 -22.85 -11.18 -21.09
N LEU A 89 -22.56 -10.17 -21.92
CA LEU A 89 -22.48 -8.76 -21.51
C LEU A 89 -23.77 -8.24 -20.86
N ASP A 90 -24.93 -8.55 -21.44
CA ASP A 90 -26.21 -8.07 -20.93
C ASP A 90 -26.54 -8.68 -19.56
N GLN A 91 -26.24 -9.97 -19.38
CA GLN A 91 -26.46 -10.67 -18.11
C GLN A 91 -25.51 -10.16 -17.04
N GLU A 92 -24.24 -9.98 -17.39
CA GLU A 92 -23.22 -9.41 -16.52
C GLU A 92 -23.60 -8.00 -16.05
N GLN A 93 -24.00 -7.12 -16.98
CA GLN A 93 -24.45 -5.77 -16.64
C GLN A 93 -25.71 -5.76 -15.77
N LEU A 94 -26.65 -6.66 -16.03
CA LEU A 94 -27.87 -6.78 -15.22
C LEU A 94 -27.54 -7.20 -13.80
N ALA A 95 -26.71 -8.24 -13.62
CA ALA A 95 -26.28 -8.73 -12.31
C ALA A 95 -25.65 -7.61 -11.48
N TYR A 96 -24.76 -6.81 -12.07
CA TYR A 96 -24.15 -5.68 -11.36
C TYR A 96 -25.13 -4.55 -11.04
N LYS A 97 -26.04 -4.21 -11.96
CA LYS A 97 -27.07 -3.19 -11.72
C LYS A 97 -28.01 -3.59 -10.58
N GLU A 98 -28.40 -4.86 -10.54
CA GLU A 98 -29.23 -5.40 -9.46
C GLU A 98 -28.47 -5.39 -8.13
N TYR A 99 -27.22 -5.84 -8.12
CA TYR A 99 -26.38 -5.79 -6.92
C TYR A 99 -26.23 -4.36 -6.37
N GLU A 100 -25.82 -3.40 -7.20
CA GLU A 100 -25.65 -2.00 -6.76
C GLU A 100 -26.96 -1.40 -6.26
N LYS A 101 -28.08 -1.72 -6.91
CA LYS A 101 -29.40 -1.33 -6.42
C LYS A 101 -29.64 -1.91 -5.03
N HIS A 102 -29.48 -3.22 -4.83
CA HIS A 102 -29.71 -3.84 -3.52
C HIS A 102 -28.80 -3.28 -2.43
N ARG A 103 -27.53 -3.02 -2.75
CA ARG A 103 -26.55 -2.40 -1.85
C ARG A 103 -26.92 -0.98 -1.45
N ILE A 104 -27.34 -0.14 -2.40
CA ILE A 104 -27.80 1.21 -2.06
C ILE A 104 -29.01 1.14 -1.13
N TRP A 105 -29.94 0.21 -1.41
CA TRP A 105 -31.14 0.02 -0.60
C TRP A 105 -30.83 -0.49 0.81
N SER A 106 -29.78 -1.29 1.01
CA SER A 106 -29.40 -1.77 2.35
C SER A 106 -28.90 -0.63 3.26
N HIS A 107 -28.42 0.47 2.70
CA HIS A 107 -27.92 1.63 3.47
C HIS A 107 -28.97 2.73 3.71
N ILE A 108 -30.13 2.69 3.04
CA ILE A 108 -31.19 3.69 3.25
C ILE A 108 -31.71 3.73 4.70
N PRO A 109 -31.86 2.60 5.42
CA PRO A 109 -32.26 2.61 6.82
C PRO A 109 -31.22 3.20 7.79
N ASP A 110 -29.96 3.32 7.36
CA ASP A 110 -28.87 3.78 8.21
C ASP A 110 -28.97 5.31 8.39
N ALA A 111 -29.63 5.74 9.47
CA ALA A 111 -29.55 7.11 9.93
C ALA A 111 -28.14 7.38 10.49
N SER A 112 -27.18 7.65 9.60
CA SER A 112 -25.82 7.97 10.01
C SER A 112 -25.75 9.37 10.63
N ARG A 113 -25.01 9.48 11.74
CA ARG A 113 -24.62 10.77 12.35
C ARG A 113 -23.56 11.52 11.54
N LEU A 114 -22.88 10.81 10.63
CA LEU A 114 -21.79 11.36 9.82
C LEU A 114 -22.35 12.14 8.62
N PRO A 115 -21.64 13.16 8.12
CA PRO A 115 -22.03 13.86 6.90
C PRO A 115 -22.02 12.92 5.69
N ASN A 116 -22.68 13.35 4.61
CA ASN A 116 -22.62 12.62 3.35
C ASN A 116 -21.20 12.69 2.78
N VAL A 117 -20.48 11.56 2.80
CA VAL A 117 -19.09 11.43 2.33
C VAL A 117 -18.90 11.72 0.85
N ARG A 118 -19.97 11.64 0.03
CA ARG A 118 -19.95 11.98 -1.40
C ARG A 118 -20.19 13.47 -1.66
N SER A 119 -20.40 14.29 -0.63
CA SER A 119 -20.64 15.72 -0.74
C SER A 119 -19.59 16.50 0.02
N GLU A 120 -18.67 17.15 -0.70
CA GLU A 120 -17.67 18.05 -0.10
C GLU A 120 -18.34 19.16 0.71
N SER A 121 -19.46 19.72 0.24
CA SER A 121 -20.20 20.73 1.00
C SER A 121 -20.72 20.18 2.34
N SER A 122 -21.15 18.92 2.39
CA SER A 122 -21.60 18.28 3.64
C SER A 122 -20.42 18.08 4.59
N ILE A 123 -19.28 17.61 4.10
CA ILE A 123 -18.05 17.43 4.89
C ILE A 123 -17.56 18.79 5.42
N ASN A 124 -17.48 19.80 4.56
CA ASN A 124 -17.08 21.15 4.94
C ASN A 124 -18.02 21.76 5.97
N THR A 125 -19.34 21.53 5.84
CA THR A 125 -20.31 22.00 6.85
C THR A 125 -20.05 21.33 8.19
N PHE A 126 -19.85 20.01 8.19
CA PHE A 126 -19.51 19.24 9.40
C PHE A 126 -18.25 19.78 10.08
N LEU A 127 -17.16 20.00 9.32
CA LEU A 127 -15.91 20.55 9.86
C LEU A 127 -16.01 22.03 10.25
N SER A 128 -16.85 22.82 9.58
CA SER A 128 -17.00 24.26 9.84
C SER A 128 -17.62 24.56 11.20
N VAL A 129 -18.45 23.66 11.71
CA VAL A 129 -19.02 23.75 13.06
C VAL A 129 -17.88 23.73 14.08
N TRP A 130 -16.94 22.80 13.93
CA TRP A 130 -15.78 22.70 14.83
C TRP A 130 -14.88 23.92 14.73
N ARG A 131 -14.53 24.33 13.50
CA ARG A 131 -13.70 25.51 13.27
C ARG A 131 -14.31 26.78 13.86
N SER A 132 -15.63 26.91 13.78
CA SER A 132 -16.33 28.09 14.28
C SER A 132 -16.32 28.12 15.81
N GLU A 133 -16.52 26.97 16.46
CA GLU A 133 -16.39 26.83 17.92
C GLU A 133 -14.96 27.12 18.40
N GLU A 134 -13.96 26.59 17.69
CA GLU A 134 -12.53 26.82 17.99
C GLU A 134 -12.15 28.31 17.79
N GLN A 135 -12.56 28.92 16.67
CA GLN A 135 -12.28 30.33 16.37
C GLN A 135 -12.97 31.30 17.32
N GLU A 136 -14.21 31.01 17.74
CA GLU A 136 -14.91 31.84 18.73
C GLU A 136 -14.14 31.87 20.05
N TYR A 137 -13.50 30.76 20.44
CA TYR A 137 -12.68 30.68 21.64
C TYR A 137 -11.39 31.51 21.53
N ASP A 138 -10.70 31.48 20.40
CA ASP A 138 -9.48 32.27 20.14
C ASP A 138 -9.72 33.80 20.21
N GLU A 139 -10.96 34.23 19.94
CA GLU A 139 -11.39 35.63 20.01
C GLU A 139 -12.12 35.98 21.31
N HIS A 140 -12.43 35.00 22.17
CA HIS A 140 -13.34 35.16 23.29
C HIS A 140 -12.78 36.13 24.33
N ASN A 141 -13.43 37.28 24.46
CA ASN A 141 -13.29 38.16 25.62
C ASN A 141 -14.45 37.85 26.58
N PRO A 142 -14.22 37.18 27.73
CA PRO A 142 -15.30 36.82 28.62
C PRO A 142 -16.12 38.04 29.02
N THR A 143 -17.43 37.95 28.84
CA THR A 143 -18.34 39.05 29.21
C THR A 143 -18.48 39.08 30.73
N VAL A 144 -17.94 40.13 31.35
CA VAL A 144 -18.08 40.33 32.80
C VAL A 144 -19.39 41.06 33.08
N THR A 145 -20.36 40.34 33.62
CA THR A 145 -21.61 40.93 34.10
C THR A 145 -21.38 41.55 35.48
N ILE A 146 -21.59 42.85 35.60
CA ILE A 146 -21.40 43.59 36.86
C ILE A 146 -22.76 43.87 37.50
N VAL A 147 -23.03 43.28 38.66
CA VAL A 147 -24.22 43.56 39.47
C VAL A 147 -23.84 44.52 40.58
N ALA A 148 -24.28 45.78 40.47
CA ALA A 148 -24.10 46.79 41.49
C ALA A 148 -25.28 46.76 42.48
N LYS A 149 -25.00 46.51 43.77
CA LYS A 149 -25.97 46.65 44.86
C LYS A 149 -25.67 47.94 45.62
N ARG A 150 -26.67 48.84 45.69
CA ARG A 150 -26.61 50.04 46.53
C ARG A 150 -26.82 49.66 48.00
N GLY A 151 -25.93 50.14 48.88
CA GLY A 151 -26.19 50.17 50.32
C GLY A 151 -27.36 51.09 50.66
N SER A 152 -27.94 50.93 51.84
CA SER A 152 -29.06 51.76 52.31
C SER A 152 -28.66 53.25 52.41
N ILE A 153 -29.69 54.10 52.48
CA ILE A 153 -29.77 55.55 52.20
C ILE A 153 -28.67 56.46 52.81
N SER A 154 -27.78 55.97 53.66
CA SER A 154 -26.71 56.77 54.32
C SER A 154 -25.27 56.37 54.00
N SER A 155 -25.01 55.29 53.24
CA SER A 155 -23.65 54.92 52.83
C SER A 155 -23.46 55.05 51.31
N GLN A 156 -22.50 55.86 50.85
CA GLN A 156 -22.08 55.96 49.44
C GLN A 156 -21.35 54.71 48.92
N SER A 157 -21.34 53.63 49.68
CA SER A 157 -20.66 52.38 49.36
C SER A 157 -21.46 51.60 48.32
N HIS A 158 -20.91 51.46 47.11
CA HIS A 158 -21.42 50.56 46.09
C HIS A 158 -20.71 49.21 46.25
N SER A 159 -21.47 48.12 46.43
CA SER A 159 -20.89 46.77 46.32
C SER A 159 -21.12 46.26 44.91
N TYR A 160 -20.04 46.03 44.17
CA TYR A 160 -20.06 45.44 42.84
C TYR A 160 -19.79 43.93 42.96
N ARG A 161 -20.65 43.10 42.37
CA ARG A 161 -20.35 41.69 42.11
C ARG A 161 -20.05 41.52 40.63
N PHE A 162 -18.89 40.95 40.34
CA PHE A 162 -18.47 40.63 38.98
C PHE A 162 -18.75 39.15 38.74
N PHE A 163 -19.61 38.87 37.76
CA PHE A 163 -19.85 37.52 37.25
C PHE A 163 -19.13 37.44 35.91
N ASN A 164 -17.95 36.84 35.90
CA ASN A 164 -17.32 36.43 34.64
C ASN A 164 -18.11 35.20 34.14
N SER A 165 -18.46 35.14 32.86
CA SER A 165 -19.10 33.97 32.24
C SER A 165 -18.31 32.67 32.46
N GLU A 166 -16.99 32.76 32.67
CA GLU A 166 -16.11 31.65 33.03
C GLU A 166 -15.90 31.41 34.54
N LEU A 167 -16.23 32.39 35.39
CA LEU A 167 -16.21 32.20 36.85
C LEU A 167 -17.40 31.30 37.23
N GLY A 168 -17.14 29.99 37.29
CA GLY A 168 -18.14 29.00 37.69
C GLY A 168 -18.08 27.68 36.91
N ILE A 169 -17.26 27.59 35.86
CA ILE A 169 -17.04 26.29 35.20
C ILE A 169 -16.22 25.43 36.15
N THR A 170 -16.88 24.42 36.71
CA THR A 170 -16.24 23.48 37.64
C THR A 170 -15.10 22.73 36.95
N PRO A 171 -14.08 22.25 37.69
CA PRO A 171 -13.05 21.35 37.16
C PRO A 171 -13.62 20.21 36.29
N ALA A 172 -14.70 19.59 36.77
CA ALA A 172 -15.39 18.51 36.07
C ALA A 172 -16.01 18.97 34.74
N ALA A 173 -16.60 20.17 34.70
CA ALA A 173 -17.15 20.72 33.47
C ALA A 173 -16.05 21.06 32.45
N ARG A 174 -14.90 21.61 32.88
CA ARG A 174 -13.75 21.85 31.98
C ARG A 174 -13.20 20.55 31.41
N ARG A 175 -13.03 19.50 32.23
CA ARG A 175 -12.63 18.18 31.74
C ARG A 175 -13.62 17.60 30.75
N LYS A 176 -14.91 17.75 30.99
CA LYS A 176 -15.96 17.29 30.08
C LYS A 176 -15.92 18.02 28.73
N MET A 177 -15.54 19.30 28.71
CA MET A 177 -15.33 20.04 27.46
C MET A 177 -14.16 19.44 26.67
N LEU A 178 -12.99 19.27 27.31
CA LEU A 178 -11.82 18.63 26.68
C LEU A 178 -12.10 17.21 26.20
N GLU A 179 -12.90 16.45 26.96
CA GLU A 179 -13.37 15.13 26.55
C GLU A 179 -14.25 15.21 25.29
N GLY A 180 -15.11 16.23 25.19
CA GLY A 180 -15.92 16.51 24.02
C GLY A 180 -15.06 16.80 22.78
N ASP A 181 -14.05 17.66 22.93
CA ASP A 181 -13.11 18.05 21.86
C ASP A 181 -12.27 16.84 21.39
N LEU A 182 -11.79 16.02 22.32
CA LEU A 182 -11.09 14.77 21.97
C LEU A 182 -12.03 13.73 21.36
N LYS A 183 -13.32 13.70 21.78
CA LYS A 183 -14.31 12.81 21.17
C LYS A 183 -14.63 13.22 19.75
N GLN A 184 -14.66 14.52 19.44
CA GLN A 184 -14.77 15.00 18.05
C GLN A 184 -13.67 14.37 17.17
N CYS A 185 -12.42 14.29 17.64
CA CYS A 185 -11.35 13.60 16.91
C CYS A 185 -11.68 12.14 16.55
N VAL A 186 -12.40 11.42 17.42
CA VAL A 186 -12.90 10.06 17.14
C VAL A 186 -14.00 10.07 16.08
N GLU A 187 -14.90 11.05 16.12
CA GLU A 187 -15.93 11.22 15.08
C GLU A 187 -15.34 11.54 13.71
N ALA A 188 -14.25 12.33 13.67
CA ALA A 188 -13.48 12.57 12.45
C ALA A 188 -12.79 11.28 11.97
N TYR A 189 -12.22 10.49 12.87
CA TYR A 189 -11.67 9.18 12.51
C TYR A 189 -12.74 8.29 11.86
N GLU A 190 -13.92 8.16 12.46
CA GLU A 190 -15.04 7.41 11.86
C GLU A 190 -15.47 7.99 10.50
N LEU A 191 -15.49 9.32 10.34
CA LEU A 191 -15.75 9.96 9.06
C LEU A 191 -14.70 9.57 8.00
N THR A 192 -13.42 9.54 8.35
CA THR A 192 -12.39 9.14 7.40
C THR A 192 -12.47 7.68 7.02
N GLU A 193 -12.85 6.78 7.93
CA GLU A 193 -13.08 5.37 7.58
C GLU A 193 -14.27 5.26 6.62
N ALA A 194 -15.34 6.03 6.82
CA ALA A 194 -16.46 6.08 5.88
C ALA A 194 -16.05 6.64 4.50
N ILE A 195 -15.17 7.64 4.47
CA ILE A 195 -14.60 8.17 3.21
C ILE A 195 -13.71 7.11 2.54
N GLN A 196 -12.86 6.42 3.30
CA GLN A 196 -11.96 5.38 2.80
C GLN A 196 -12.73 4.19 2.22
N LEU A 197 -13.85 3.78 2.81
CA LEU A 197 -14.70 2.72 2.23
C LEU A 197 -15.23 3.09 0.84
N GLU A 198 -15.59 4.36 0.61
CA GLU A 198 -15.98 4.82 -0.73
C GLU A 198 -14.77 4.96 -1.66
N ALA A 199 -13.60 5.34 -1.14
CA ALA A 199 -12.35 5.35 -1.89
C ALA A 199 -11.95 3.94 -2.36
N ASP A 200 -11.99 2.94 -1.48
CA ASP A 200 -11.74 1.52 -1.76
C ASP A 200 -12.64 1.05 -2.92
N ARG A 201 -13.92 1.44 -2.91
CA ARG A 201 -14.85 1.11 -3.99
C ARG A 201 -14.49 1.81 -5.30
N SER A 202 -14.17 3.10 -5.25
CA SER A 202 -13.73 3.84 -6.43
C SER A 202 -12.41 3.29 -7.01
N LEU A 203 -11.54 2.72 -6.17
CA LEU A 203 -10.32 2.01 -6.58
C LEU A 203 -10.66 0.77 -7.40
N THR A 204 -11.50 -0.12 -6.87
CA THR A 204 -11.91 -1.34 -7.58
C THR A 204 -12.78 -1.07 -8.81
N GLN A 205 -13.40 0.10 -8.91
CA GLN A 205 -14.12 0.59 -10.09
C GLN A 205 -13.24 1.43 -11.04
N ARG A 206 -11.96 1.66 -10.68
CA ARG A 206 -10.97 2.43 -11.45
C ARG A 206 -11.40 3.86 -11.77
N LYS A 207 -12.13 4.49 -10.84
CA LYS A 207 -12.61 5.87 -10.97
C LYS A 207 -11.60 6.85 -10.36
N LYS A 208 -10.58 7.20 -11.14
CA LYS A 208 -9.46 8.06 -10.70
C LYS A 208 -9.90 9.41 -10.14
N ASP A 209 -10.90 10.04 -10.74
CA ASP A 209 -11.40 11.35 -10.29
C ASP A 209 -12.11 11.25 -8.93
N GLU A 210 -12.87 10.18 -8.69
CA GLU A 210 -13.51 9.93 -7.38
C GLU A 210 -12.45 9.62 -6.31
N LEU A 211 -11.41 8.84 -6.64
CA LEU A 211 -10.30 8.58 -5.72
C LEU A 211 -9.62 9.86 -5.26
N LYS A 212 -9.26 10.73 -6.21
CA LYS A 212 -8.64 12.02 -5.90
C LYS A 212 -9.53 12.85 -4.97
N PHE A 213 -10.83 12.90 -5.24
CA PHE A 213 -11.80 13.57 -4.39
C PHE A 213 -11.80 13.02 -2.95
N PHE A 214 -11.82 11.70 -2.77
CA PHE A 214 -11.82 11.10 -1.44
C PHE A 214 -10.49 11.28 -0.70
N THR A 215 -9.35 11.19 -1.38
CA THR A 215 -8.02 11.45 -0.80
C THR A 215 -7.90 12.90 -0.31
N GLU A 216 -8.32 13.88 -1.12
CA GLU A 216 -8.29 15.30 -0.75
C GLU A 216 -9.19 15.59 0.46
N ASN A 217 -10.40 15.03 0.50
CA ASN A 217 -11.31 15.22 1.63
C ASN A 217 -10.82 14.51 2.90
N THR A 218 -10.17 13.35 2.77
CA THR A 218 -9.50 12.68 3.89
C THR A 218 -8.43 13.58 4.49
N GLY A 219 -7.61 14.21 3.64
CA GLY A 219 -6.61 15.20 4.07
C GLY A 219 -7.22 16.36 4.86
N LYS A 220 -8.30 16.97 4.36
CA LYS A 220 -9.00 18.07 5.05
C LYS A 220 -9.52 17.68 6.44
N VAL A 221 -10.01 16.44 6.60
CA VAL A 221 -10.47 15.94 7.91
C VAL A 221 -9.27 15.74 8.84
N TRP A 222 -8.16 15.19 8.36
CA TRP A 222 -6.93 15.01 9.15
C TRP A 222 -6.26 16.31 9.58
N GLU A 223 -6.20 17.31 8.69
CA GLU A 223 -5.73 18.64 9.05
C GLU A 223 -6.57 19.24 10.18
N GLN A 224 -7.90 19.08 10.13
CA GLN A 224 -8.78 19.52 11.21
C GLN A 224 -8.51 18.78 12.52
N VAL A 225 -8.33 17.45 12.49
CA VAL A 225 -8.02 16.66 13.69
C VAL A 225 -6.72 17.15 14.35
N LEU A 226 -5.67 17.39 13.56
CA LEU A 226 -4.41 17.91 14.08
C LEU A 226 -4.58 19.32 14.69
N SER A 227 -5.39 20.17 14.07
CA SER A 227 -5.76 21.50 14.61
C SER A 227 -6.51 21.38 15.94
N SER A 228 -7.50 20.48 16.03
CA SER A 228 -8.27 20.26 17.26
C SER A 228 -7.41 19.71 18.41
N LEU A 229 -6.39 18.91 18.12
CA LEU A 229 -5.41 18.46 19.13
C LEU A 229 -4.54 19.61 19.65
N ASP A 230 -4.17 20.57 18.78
CA ASP A 230 -3.50 21.80 19.18
C ASP A 230 -4.41 22.68 20.04
N PHE A 231 -5.68 22.81 19.67
CA PHE A 231 -6.71 23.51 20.44
C PHE A 231 -6.91 22.93 21.84
N VAL A 232 -7.10 21.61 21.96
CA VAL A 232 -7.20 20.89 23.25
C VAL A 232 -5.97 21.18 24.13
N THR A 233 -4.80 21.26 23.52
CA THR A 233 -3.55 21.55 24.23
C THR A 233 -3.55 22.97 24.79
N ILE A 234 -3.94 23.96 23.98
CA ILE A 234 -4.07 25.37 24.39
C ILE A 234 -5.06 25.49 25.54
N HIS A 235 -6.25 24.89 25.42
CA HIS A 235 -7.28 24.90 26.45
C HIS A 235 -6.78 24.31 27.77
N THR A 236 -6.07 23.18 27.67
CA THR A 236 -5.50 22.53 28.85
C THR A 236 -4.43 23.42 29.50
N LEU A 237 -3.58 24.09 28.72
CA LEU A 237 -2.55 25.01 29.23
C LEU A 237 -3.12 26.30 29.84
N LEU A 238 -4.24 26.83 29.33
CA LEU A 238 -4.88 28.02 29.92
C LEU A 238 -5.55 27.70 31.26
N GLY A 239 -6.00 26.45 31.45
CA GLY A 239 -6.78 26.02 32.61
C GLY A 239 -6.13 24.97 33.53
N TYR A 240 -4.84 24.66 33.38
CA TYR A 240 -4.24 23.46 34.00
C TYR A 240 -4.39 23.40 35.53
N ASP A 241 -4.31 24.53 36.23
CA ASP A 241 -4.42 24.61 37.70
C ASP A 241 -5.81 24.24 38.23
N VAL A 242 -6.83 24.25 37.37
CA VAL A 242 -8.20 23.82 37.69
C VAL A 242 -8.49 22.44 37.10
N ILE A 243 -7.87 22.10 35.97
CA ILE A 243 -8.08 20.84 35.28
C ILE A 243 -7.32 19.69 35.95
N LEU A 244 -6.14 19.92 36.52
CA LEU A 244 -5.33 18.87 37.15
C LEU A 244 -5.92 18.39 38.48
N ASP A 245 -5.76 17.10 38.78
CA ASP A 245 -6.22 16.47 40.05
C ASP A 245 -5.38 16.92 41.24
N GLY A 246 -5.67 18.11 41.77
CA GLY A 246 -5.05 18.65 42.96
C GLY A 246 -3.81 19.52 42.68
N PRO A 247 -3.34 20.28 43.68
CA PRO A 247 -2.34 21.35 43.50
C PRO A 247 -0.93 20.83 43.18
N ASP A 248 -0.68 19.53 43.42
CA ASP A 248 0.61 18.89 43.22
C ASP A 248 0.68 18.02 41.96
N ASN A 249 -0.46 17.82 41.27
CA ASN A 249 -0.49 17.04 40.05
C ASN A 249 0.06 17.88 38.88
N GLU A 250 0.81 17.22 38.01
CA GLU A 250 1.45 17.84 36.84
C GLU A 250 0.99 17.18 35.52
N PHE A 251 0.15 16.14 35.59
CA PHE A 251 -0.22 15.34 34.42
C PHE A 251 -1.73 15.41 34.15
N PHE A 252 -2.06 15.72 32.90
CA PHE A 252 -3.37 15.52 32.33
C PHE A 252 -3.27 14.46 31.25
N THR A 253 -4.09 13.41 31.34
CA THR A 253 -4.03 12.27 30.42
C THR A 253 -5.43 11.76 30.11
N MET A 254 -5.71 11.45 28.85
CA MET A 254 -6.99 10.92 28.40
C MET A 254 -6.82 9.84 27.31
N ASN A 255 -7.66 8.82 27.38
CA ASN A 255 -7.83 7.79 26.34
C ASN A 255 -9.23 7.93 25.76
N VAL A 256 -9.33 8.16 24.46
CA VAL A 256 -10.63 8.37 23.79
C VAL A 256 -10.71 7.49 22.53
N PRO A 257 -11.67 6.54 22.48
CA PRO A 257 -12.47 6.05 23.61
C PRO A 257 -11.60 5.38 24.70
N THR A 258 -12.17 5.16 25.89
CA THR A 258 -11.42 4.57 27.01
C THR A 258 -11.04 3.11 26.75
N ALA A 259 -11.92 2.37 26.08
CA ALA A 259 -11.66 1.03 25.57
C ALA A 259 -11.23 1.15 24.11
N ASP A 260 -10.09 0.56 23.76
CA ASP A 260 -9.46 0.64 22.43
C ASP A 260 -9.25 2.09 21.92
N PRO A 261 -8.31 2.83 22.53
CA PRO A 261 -8.17 4.26 22.29
C PRO A 261 -7.65 4.58 20.88
N VAL A 262 -8.47 5.33 20.14
CA VAL A 262 -8.11 5.96 18.86
C VAL A 262 -7.16 7.14 19.10
N VAL A 263 -7.36 7.87 20.19
CA VAL A 263 -6.49 8.97 20.63
C VAL A 263 -6.08 8.75 22.09
N LYS A 264 -4.77 8.67 22.33
CA LYS A 264 -4.19 8.79 23.67
C LYS A 264 -3.51 10.15 23.79
N PHE A 265 -4.03 11.02 24.65
CA PHE A 265 -3.54 12.37 24.87
C PHE A 265 -2.87 12.48 26.23
N GLY A 266 -1.67 13.05 26.28
CA GLY A 266 -0.94 13.32 27.50
C GLY A 266 -0.31 14.70 27.50
N LEU A 267 -0.46 15.43 28.59
CA LEU A 267 0.18 16.71 28.83
C LEU A 267 0.80 16.72 30.23
N TRP A 268 2.11 16.92 30.30
CA TRP A 268 2.82 17.25 31.52
C TRP A 268 3.04 18.75 31.57
N VAL A 269 2.68 19.39 32.67
CA VAL A 269 2.86 20.84 32.89
C VAL A 269 3.72 21.06 34.13
N LYS A 270 4.77 21.87 34.01
CA LYS A 270 5.57 22.28 35.17
C LYS A 270 4.77 23.28 36.02
N VAL A 271 4.12 22.79 37.07
CA VAL A 271 3.30 23.61 37.99
C VAL A 271 4.15 24.32 39.06
N LYS A 272 5.23 23.67 39.52
CA LYS A 272 6.07 24.20 40.62
C LYS A 272 7.19 25.10 40.11
N GLU A 273 7.55 26.14 40.88
CA GLU A 273 8.76 26.94 40.64
C GLU A 273 10.02 26.08 40.75
N THR A 274 10.07 25.23 41.78
CA THR A 274 11.15 24.25 41.97
C THR A 274 10.88 23.00 41.15
N THR A 275 11.68 22.77 40.10
CA THR A 275 11.55 21.53 39.33
C THR A 275 12.13 20.36 40.11
N ARG A 276 11.28 19.42 40.53
CA ARG A 276 11.76 18.13 41.03
C ARG A 276 12.39 17.38 39.88
N SER A 277 13.63 16.97 40.08
CA SER A 277 14.28 16.09 39.12
C SER A 277 13.74 14.67 39.22
N PHE A 278 13.13 14.17 38.15
CA PHE A 278 12.73 12.77 38.03
C PHE A 278 13.62 12.03 37.01
N ALA A 279 13.75 10.72 37.24
CA ALA A 279 14.48 9.81 36.36
C ALA A 279 13.64 9.39 35.14
N SER A 280 12.34 9.69 35.12
CA SER A 280 11.41 9.31 34.05
C SER A 280 10.18 10.21 34.05
N LEU A 281 9.65 10.52 32.87
CA LEU A 281 8.29 11.05 32.67
C LEU A 281 7.39 9.89 32.29
N VAL A 282 6.54 9.48 33.23
CA VAL A 282 5.53 8.45 32.99
C VAL A 282 4.20 9.16 32.86
N PHE A 283 3.57 9.09 31.70
CA PHE A 283 2.23 9.63 31.49
C PHE A 283 1.21 8.58 31.97
N PRO A 284 0.47 8.84 33.06
CA PRO A 284 -0.48 7.87 33.60
C PRO A 284 -1.54 7.49 32.58
N ASN A 285 -2.07 6.26 32.66
CA ASN A 285 -3.21 5.75 31.88
C ASN A 285 -3.02 5.64 30.35
N ILE A 286 -2.10 6.38 29.73
CA ILE A 286 -1.83 6.30 28.28
C ILE A 286 -0.64 5.40 27.94
N LEU A 287 0.05 4.87 28.95
CA LEU A 287 1.18 3.92 28.83
C LEU A 287 2.38 4.44 28.02
N VAL A 288 2.52 5.76 27.92
CA VAL A 288 3.68 6.42 27.30
C VAL A 288 4.68 6.87 28.36
N ARG A 289 5.97 6.68 28.06
CA ARG A 289 7.08 6.99 28.97
C ARG A 289 8.26 7.60 28.22
N LEU A 290 8.88 8.62 28.81
CA LEU A 290 10.15 9.18 28.37
C LEU A 290 11.20 9.00 29.45
N ASP A 291 12.32 8.37 29.11
CA ASP A 291 13.44 8.13 30.01
C ASP A 291 14.73 8.75 29.46
N PRO A 292 15.62 9.29 30.29
CA PRO A 292 17.00 9.51 29.89
C PRO A 292 17.62 8.22 29.37
N LYS A 293 18.37 8.29 28.27
CA LYS A 293 19.08 7.15 27.70
C LYS A 293 20.16 6.61 28.64
N SER A 294 20.87 7.50 29.34
CA SER A 294 21.86 7.18 30.36
C SER A 294 21.25 7.23 31.77
N SER A 295 21.59 6.26 32.62
CA SER A 295 21.26 6.30 34.05
C SER A 295 22.11 7.31 34.83
N ALA A 296 23.25 7.72 34.29
CA ALA A 296 24.00 8.89 34.73
C ALA A 296 23.36 10.15 34.12
N LEU A 297 23.16 11.17 34.97
CA LEU A 297 22.65 12.52 34.70
C LEU A 297 22.91 13.03 33.26
N PRO A 298 22.00 13.80 32.63
CA PRO A 298 21.07 14.72 33.29
C PRO A 298 19.65 14.20 33.55
N LYS A 299 19.09 14.64 34.69
CA LYS A 299 17.66 14.47 35.03
C LYS A 299 16.79 15.21 34.01
N LEU A 300 15.61 14.68 33.69
CA LEU A 300 14.74 15.19 32.60
C LEU A 300 14.49 16.70 32.62
N PRO A 301 14.19 17.38 33.76
CA PRO A 301 14.08 18.83 33.78
C PRO A 301 15.30 19.60 33.24
N LYS A 302 16.51 19.07 33.45
CA LYS A 302 17.75 19.60 32.89
C LYS A 302 17.90 19.20 31.43
N ALA A 303 17.53 17.96 31.08
CA ALA A 303 17.59 17.44 29.70
C ALA A 303 16.65 18.18 28.75
N LEU A 304 15.47 18.59 29.24
CA LEU A 304 14.53 19.46 28.54
C LEU A 304 15.08 20.87 28.32
N GLY A 305 16.34 21.18 28.70
CA GLY A 305 17.07 22.41 28.39
C GLY A 305 16.43 23.71 28.87
N LEU A 306 15.49 23.63 29.81
CA LEU A 306 14.66 24.75 30.22
C LEU A 306 14.85 25.02 31.72
N SER A 307 15.75 25.95 32.01
CA SER A 307 15.81 26.66 33.30
C SER A 307 14.62 27.61 33.52
N LYS A 308 13.71 27.72 32.54
CA LYS A 308 12.50 28.56 32.57
C LYS A 308 11.39 27.97 33.45
N GLU A 309 10.51 28.86 33.93
CA GLU A 309 9.36 28.51 34.78
C GLU A 309 8.20 27.90 33.97
N ASN A 310 7.99 28.27 32.72
CA ASN A 310 6.78 27.90 31.96
C ASN A 310 7.06 26.87 30.88
N VAL A 311 7.00 25.59 31.26
CA VAL A 311 7.34 24.46 30.39
C VAL A 311 6.23 23.42 30.49
N ALA A 312 5.87 22.86 29.34
CA ALA A 312 5.04 21.67 29.27
C ALA A 312 5.58 20.70 28.21
N LEU A 313 5.19 19.44 28.32
CA LEU A 313 5.50 18.40 27.35
C LEU A 313 4.18 17.74 26.96
N ARG A 314 3.91 17.73 25.66
CA ARG A 314 2.75 17.04 25.08
C ARG A 314 3.20 15.74 24.45
N VAL A 315 2.40 14.70 24.65
CA VAL A 315 2.49 13.44 23.93
C VAL A 315 1.12 13.05 23.42
N ILE A 316 1.04 12.73 22.13
CA ILE A 316 -0.18 12.24 21.48
C ILE A 316 0.18 10.91 20.82
N GLN A 317 -0.60 9.87 21.06
CA GLN A 317 -0.57 8.64 20.27
C GLN A 317 -1.90 8.49 19.54
N LEU A 318 -1.84 8.28 18.23
CA LEU A 318 -2.99 8.07 17.34
C LEU A 318 -2.99 6.63 16.86
N GLY A 319 -4.13 5.95 16.95
CA GLY A 319 -4.38 4.62 16.37
C GLY A 319 -4.57 4.64 14.85
N PHE A 320 -4.17 5.72 14.18
CA PHE A 320 -4.26 5.93 12.74
C PHE A 320 -3.11 6.83 12.28
N ASN A 321 -2.85 6.83 10.98
CA ASN A 321 -1.88 7.72 10.36
C ASN A 321 -2.59 8.94 9.73
N PRO A 322 -2.54 10.15 10.36
CA PRO A 322 -3.16 11.35 9.77
C PRO A 322 -2.47 11.84 8.49
N TYR A 323 -1.29 11.29 8.17
CA TYR A 323 -0.51 11.61 6.98
C TYR A 323 -0.72 10.60 5.84
N SER A 324 -1.64 9.64 5.99
CA SER A 324 -1.88 8.58 4.99
C SER A 324 -2.43 9.08 3.65
N HIS A 325 -2.92 10.32 3.59
CA HIS A 325 -3.43 10.95 2.37
C HIS A 325 -2.31 11.51 1.48
N TYR A 326 -1.09 11.65 1.99
CA TYR A 326 0.08 11.91 1.17
C TYR A 326 0.50 10.61 0.47
N SER A 327 0.92 10.73 -0.80
CA SER A 327 1.33 9.55 -1.55
C SER A 327 2.57 8.93 -0.93
N SER A 328 2.56 7.60 -0.78
CA SER A 328 3.77 6.83 -0.49
C SER A 328 4.35 6.17 -1.74
N THR A 329 3.78 6.40 -2.94
CA THR A 329 4.26 5.84 -4.21
C THR A 329 5.74 6.15 -4.41
N GLY A 330 6.54 5.14 -4.76
CA GLY A 330 7.97 5.32 -4.99
C GLY A 330 8.79 5.48 -3.70
N HIS A 331 8.27 5.03 -2.56
CA HIS A 331 8.99 4.95 -1.30
C HIS A 331 9.05 3.50 -0.78
N GLU A 332 10.20 3.10 -0.24
CA GLU A 332 10.46 1.75 0.29
C GLU A 332 9.59 1.39 1.50
N TYR A 333 9.22 2.39 2.29
CA TYR A 333 8.53 2.22 3.57
C TYR A 333 7.18 2.93 3.61
N TYR A 334 6.25 2.37 4.37
CA TYR A 334 4.99 3.02 4.75
C TYR A 334 4.82 3.00 6.27
N ALA A 335 4.07 3.97 6.80
CA ALA A 335 3.81 4.08 8.22
C ALA A 335 2.55 3.29 8.62
N LEU A 336 2.67 2.50 9.69
CA LEU A 336 1.55 1.79 10.29
C LEU A 336 0.64 2.75 11.09
N ASN A 337 -0.59 2.31 11.37
CA ASN A 337 -1.61 3.05 12.12
C ASN A 337 -1.31 3.14 13.62
N CYS A 338 -0.15 3.70 13.95
CA CYS A 338 0.31 3.96 15.32
C CYS A 338 1.31 5.13 15.28
N VAL A 339 0.79 6.34 15.25
CA VAL A 339 1.59 7.58 15.16
C VAL A 339 1.75 8.20 16.54
N ILE A 340 2.96 8.68 16.85
CA ILE A 340 3.30 9.31 18.13
C ILE A 340 3.90 10.67 17.88
N LYS A 341 3.28 11.70 18.42
CA LYS A 341 3.79 13.06 18.42
C LYS A 341 4.27 13.43 19.81
N VAL A 342 5.49 13.94 19.90
CA VAL A 342 6.04 14.50 21.14
C VAL A 342 6.42 15.94 20.86
N ASP A 343 5.90 16.87 21.66
CA ASP A 343 6.19 18.29 21.54
C ASP A 343 6.64 18.88 22.87
N LEU A 344 7.75 19.62 22.84
CA LEU A 344 8.14 20.49 23.94
C LEU A 344 7.42 21.83 23.77
N LEU A 345 6.76 22.29 24.84
CA LEU A 345 5.91 23.47 24.81
C LEU A 345 6.40 24.51 25.81
N SER A 346 6.22 25.78 25.45
CA SER A 346 6.33 26.90 26.37
C SER A 346 5.02 27.68 26.44
N PHE A 347 4.80 28.42 27.52
CA PHE A 347 3.60 29.25 27.68
C PHE A 347 3.93 30.55 28.40
N THR A 348 3.10 31.57 28.19
CA THR A 348 3.43 32.97 28.49
C THR A 348 3.47 33.27 29.98
N GLU A 349 2.38 33.00 30.71
CA GLU A 349 2.31 33.25 32.16
C GLU A 349 1.57 32.14 32.92
N ARG A 350 1.99 31.89 34.17
CA ARG A 350 1.25 31.04 35.11
C ARG A 350 0.12 31.83 35.78
N PRO A 351 -0.95 31.15 36.24
CA PRO A 351 -1.91 31.75 37.15
C PRO A 351 -1.20 32.29 38.40
N LYS A 352 -1.47 33.53 38.78
CA LYS A 352 -0.85 34.20 39.95
C LYS A 352 -1.92 34.46 41.00
N GLN A 353 -1.66 34.05 42.25
CA GLN A 353 -2.54 34.37 43.37
C GLN A 353 -2.08 35.69 44.01
N SER A 354 -3.01 36.64 44.19
CA SER A 354 -2.79 37.84 45.01
C SER A 354 -4.01 38.09 45.89
N GLY A 355 -3.86 37.82 47.19
CA GLY A 355 -4.99 37.77 48.13
C GLY A 355 -5.96 36.65 47.76
N ASP A 356 -7.25 36.97 47.69
CA ASP A 356 -8.32 36.03 47.29
C ASP A 356 -8.49 35.93 45.76
N TRP A 357 -7.69 36.66 44.99
CA TRP A 357 -7.80 36.73 43.53
C TRP A 357 -6.77 35.84 42.83
N LEU A 358 -7.25 35.08 41.84
CA LEU A 358 -6.42 34.35 40.89
C LEU A 358 -6.40 35.09 39.55
N TYR A 359 -5.21 35.51 39.12
CA TYR A 359 -4.99 36.23 37.86
C TYR A 359 -4.53 35.27 36.77
N ARG A 360 -5.11 35.40 35.57
CA ARG A 360 -4.70 34.68 34.36
C ARG A 360 -4.43 35.67 33.24
N SER A 361 -3.49 35.32 32.36
CA SER A 361 -3.26 36.08 31.12
C SER A 361 -4.24 35.62 30.04
N GLU A 362 -5.25 36.46 29.77
CA GLU A 362 -6.18 36.32 28.64
C GLU A 362 -5.71 37.24 27.50
N THR A 363 -4.73 36.78 26.72
CA THR A 363 -4.22 37.53 25.56
C THR A 363 -4.19 36.64 24.33
N LYS A 364 -4.25 37.24 23.13
CA LYS A 364 -4.07 36.51 21.86
C LYS A 364 -2.78 35.69 21.81
N GLU A 365 -1.77 36.07 22.58
CA GLU A 365 -0.51 35.34 22.63
C GLU A 365 -0.55 34.14 23.59
N ALA A 366 -1.37 34.20 24.64
CA ALA A 366 -1.61 33.08 25.55
C ALA A 366 -2.45 31.97 24.91
N HIS A 367 -3.29 32.32 23.92
CA HIS A 367 -4.10 31.39 23.12
C HIS A 367 -3.36 30.78 21.92
N LYS A 368 -2.05 31.01 21.79
CA LYS A 368 -1.23 30.34 20.77
C LYS A 368 -0.43 29.20 21.37
N LEU A 369 -0.28 28.14 20.59
CA LEU A 369 0.61 27.04 20.93
C LEU A 369 2.06 27.40 20.57
N HIS A 370 2.95 27.40 21.57
CA HIS A 370 4.38 27.69 21.38
C HIS A 370 5.20 26.41 21.48
N ILE A 371 5.38 25.74 20.34
CA ILE A 371 6.25 24.57 20.21
C ILE A 371 7.72 25.02 20.17
N VAL A 372 8.54 24.38 20.99
CA VAL A 372 9.97 24.68 21.14
C VAL A 372 10.78 23.49 20.62
N PRO A 373 11.86 23.70 19.86
CA PRO A 373 12.72 22.61 19.42
C PRO A 373 13.37 21.88 20.62
N TYR A 374 13.56 20.58 20.46
CA TYR A 374 14.30 19.75 21.41
C TYR A 374 15.57 19.18 20.74
N PRO A 375 16.73 19.25 21.40
CA PRO A 375 16.98 19.99 22.64
C PRO A 375 16.89 21.51 22.42
N PRO A 376 16.58 22.31 23.46
CA PRO A 376 16.51 23.76 23.31
C PRO A 376 17.86 24.38 22.87
N PRO A 377 17.85 25.35 21.95
CA PRO A 377 19.06 25.91 21.33
C PRO A 377 19.97 26.70 22.29
N VAL A 378 19.54 26.97 23.52
CA VAL A 378 20.27 27.79 24.52
C VAL A 378 21.22 26.94 25.39
N THR A 379 21.50 25.70 24.99
CA THR A 379 22.46 24.83 25.69
C THR A 379 23.89 25.11 25.22
N GLU A 380 24.43 26.27 25.58
CA GLU A 380 25.88 26.52 25.48
C GLU A 380 26.61 25.58 26.48
N ASN A 381 27.43 24.69 25.95
CA ASN A 381 28.20 23.60 26.62
C ASN A 381 27.41 22.33 26.98
N VAL A 382 27.14 21.48 26.00
CA VAL A 382 26.64 20.13 26.27
C VAL A 382 27.59 19.09 25.68
N GLU A 383 28.53 18.64 26.50
CA GLU A 383 29.20 17.33 26.33
C GLU A 383 28.25 16.16 26.75
N GLU A 384 27.04 16.46 27.26
CA GLU A 384 26.07 15.46 27.78
C GLU A 384 25.12 14.93 26.69
N ASP A 385 24.91 13.63 26.57
CA ASP A 385 23.90 13.05 25.65
C ASP A 385 22.48 13.38 26.17
N LEU A 386 21.75 14.24 25.43
CA LEU A 386 20.37 14.62 25.72
C LEU A 386 19.34 13.69 25.08
N SER A 387 19.76 12.57 24.49
CA SER A 387 18.81 11.62 23.90
C SER A 387 17.90 11.01 24.96
N LEU A 388 16.63 10.84 24.60
CA LEU A 388 15.61 10.20 25.43
C LEU A 388 15.16 8.88 24.80
N ARG A 389 14.88 7.89 25.64
CA ARG A 389 14.13 6.71 25.27
C ARG A 389 12.63 7.02 25.36
N ILE A 390 11.93 6.90 24.25
CA ILE A 390 10.47 6.94 24.19
C ILE A 390 9.97 5.51 24.23
N SER A 391 8.97 5.26 25.04
CA SER A 391 8.30 3.97 25.12
C SER A 391 6.78 4.10 25.09
N PHE A 392 6.12 3.24 24.33
CA PHE A 392 4.67 3.21 24.15
C PHE A 392 4.20 1.79 23.84
N GLU A 393 2.89 1.58 23.88
CA GLU A 393 2.24 0.32 23.55
C GLU A 393 1.68 0.37 22.11
N VAL A 394 1.98 -0.63 21.29
CA VAL A 394 1.47 -0.74 19.92
C VAL A 394 0.01 -1.19 19.91
N SER A 395 -0.82 -0.51 19.12
CA SER A 395 -2.25 -0.82 18.93
C SER A 395 -2.49 -2.30 18.65
N ASN A 396 -3.52 -2.91 19.26
CA ASN A 396 -3.95 -4.30 19.06
C ASN A 396 -4.48 -4.62 17.65
N THR A 397 -4.47 -3.64 16.74
CA THR A 397 -4.81 -3.80 15.33
C THR A 397 -3.58 -4.08 14.45
N ILE A 398 -2.36 -3.93 15.00
CA ILE A 398 -1.10 -4.12 14.26
C ILE A 398 -0.47 -5.46 14.67
N VAL A 399 -0.08 -6.27 13.69
CA VAL A 399 0.68 -7.50 13.97
C VAL A 399 2.16 -7.16 14.16
N MET A 400 2.72 -7.61 15.29
CA MET A 400 4.14 -7.43 15.62
C MET A 400 4.98 -8.47 14.89
N ARG A 401 5.40 -8.14 13.66
CA ARG A 401 6.06 -9.10 12.75
C ARG A 401 7.49 -9.43 13.11
N GLN A 402 8.21 -8.48 13.69
CA GLN A 402 9.63 -8.60 14.00
C GLN A 402 9.91 -8.11 15.43
N PRO A 403 10.93 -8.66 16.11
CA PRO A 403 11.30 -8.23 17.46
C PRO A 403 11.91 -6.82 17.50
N MET A 404 12.49 -6.37 16.40
CA MET A 404 13.07 -5.04 16.24
C MET A 404 12.32 -4.32 15.13
N LEU A 405 11.54 -3.30 15.49
CA LEU A 405 10.78 -2.49 14.56
C LEU A 405 11.60 -1.30 14.07
N LEU A 406 11.32 -0.85 12.85
CA LEU A 406 11.86 0.39 12.30
C LEU A 406 10.97 1.56 12.71
N ILE A 407 11.59 2.65 13.18
CA ILE A 407 10.92 3.89 13.54
C ILE A 407 11.26 4.95 12.50
N GLY A 408 10.22 5.62 12.01
CA GLY A 408 10.31 6.73 11.08
C GLY A 408 9.93 8.05 11.72
N LYS A 409 10.47 9.14 11.19
CA LYS A 409 10.11 10.51 11.52
C LYS A 409 9.37 11.15 10.36
N TRP A 410 8.28 11.85 10.63
CA TRP A 410 7.58 12.64 9.62
C TRP A 410 8.37 13.91 9.29
N ILE A 411 8.60 14.16 7.99
CA ILE A 411 9.25 15.37 7.48
C ILE A 411 8.19 16.22 6.79
N SER A 412 7.86 17.37 7.39
CA SER A 412 6.80 18.25 6.89
C SER A 412 7.13 18.88 5.55
N GLU A 413 8.41 19.15 5.27
CA GLU A 413 8.88 19.80 4.04
C GLU A 413 8.77 18.89 2.81
N SER A 414 9.13 17.61 2.94
CA SER A 414 8.99 16.62 1.86
C SER A 414 7.65 15.90 1.87
N GLN A 415 6.89 15.97 2.98
CA GLN A 415 5.65 15.21 3.19
C GLN A 415 5.90 13.69 3.16
N GLU A 416 6.99 13.26 3.78
CA GLU A 416 7.45 11.87 3.74
C GLU A 416 7.84 11.35 5.13
N TRP A 417 7.85 10.03 5.28
CA TRP A 417 8.40 9.34 6.44
C TRP A 417 9.86 8.96 6.19
N GLU A 418 10.77 9.48 7.02
CA GLU A 418 12.19 9.16 6.95
C GLU A 418 12.56 8.13 8.04
N PRO A 419 13.14 6.97 7.69
CA PRO A 419 13.70 6.03 8.67
C PRO A 419 14.73 6.72 9.58
N CYS A 420 14.57 6.64 10.91
CA CYS A 420 15.42 7.39 11.84
C CYS A 420 16.07 6.52 12.93
N SER A 421 15.42 5.45 13.40
CA SER A 421 15.96 4.58 14.44
C SER A 421 15.31 3.20 14.45
N HIS A 422 15.86 2.29 15.24
CA HIS A 422 15.24 0.99 15.53
C HIS A 422 14.82 0.89 16.98
N THR A 423 13.86 0.01 17.25
CA THR A 423 13.48 -0.29 18.63
C THR A 423 14.55 -1.09 19.36
N SER A 424 14.80 -0.77 20.62
CA SER A 424 15.65 -1.56 21.50
C SER A 424 14.84 -2.63 22.25
N VAL A 425 15.42 -3.80 22.46
CA VAL A 425 14.85 -4.82 23.35
C VAL A 425 14.76 -4.27 24.78
N ALA A 426 13.59 -4.35 25.41
CA ALA A 426 13.39 -3.87 26.77
C ALA A 426 14.31 -4.64 27.74
N GLU A 427 15.19 -3.93 28.45
CA GLU A 427 16.20 -4.52 29.36
C GLU A 427 15.59 -5.25 30.58
N ASN A 428 14.29 -5.09 30.83
CA ASN A 428 13.56 -5.77 31.89
C ASN A 428 12.48 -6.68 31.28
N ASN A 429 12.69 -7.99 31.41
CA ASN A 429 11.76 -9.09 31.07
C ASN A 429 10.42 -9.01 31.85
N VAL A 430 9.61 -7.98 31.62
CA VAL A 430 8.25 -7.87 32.17
C VAL A 430 7.26 -7.68 31.01
N LEU A 431 6.80 -8.83 30.51
CA LEU A 431 5.39 -9.19 30.24
C LEU A 431 4.51 -8.29 29.36
N ASP A 432 5.04 -7.49 28.45
CA ASP A 432 4.19 -6.95 27.39
C ASP A 432 4.90 -6.93 26.04
N GLY A 433 4.66 -7.98 25.24
CA GLY A 433 5.28 -8.18 23.92
C GLY A 433 4.92 -7.09 22.90
N ARG A 434 4.01 -6.16 23.24
CA ARG A 434 3.57 -5.04 22.39
C ARG A 434 4.24 -3.71 22.74
N ARG A 435 5.15 -3.68 23.71
CA ARG A 435 5.80 -2.44 24.13
C ARG A 435 6.96 -2.08 23.20
N CYS A 436 6.81 -0.97 22.49
CA CYS A 436 7.85 -0.39 21.66
C CYS A 436 8.72 0.56 22.50
N VAL A 437 10.05 0.53 22.29
CA VAL A 437 11.02 1.41 22.93
C VAL A 437 12.07 1.83 21.91
N PHE A 438 12.28 3.12 21.68
CA PHE A 438 13.33 3.64 20.82
C PHE A 438 14.00 4.88 21.41
N SER A 439 15.21 5.21 20.95
CA SER A 439 15.93 6.40 21.41
C SER A 439 15.86 7.49 20.35
N THR A 440 15.64 8.74 20.78
CA THR A 440 15.67 9.92 19.89
C THR A 440 16.42 11.08 20.55
N ALA A 441 17.11 11.87 19.73
CA ALA A 441 17.75 13.12 20.13
C ALA A 441 16.88 14.36 19.85
N GLU A 442 15.74 14.19 19.18
CA GLU A 442 14.82 15.25 18.81
C GLU A 442 13.37 14.88 19.18
N PHE A 443 12.52 15.89 19.34
CA PHE A 443 11.08 15.71 19.47
C PHE A 443 10.41 16.03 18.15
N ALA A 444 9.58 15.10 17.69
CA ALA A 444 8.95 15.11 16.39
C ALA A 444 7.71 14.21 16.39
N THR A 445 7.14 14.01 15.20
CA THR A 445 6.15 12.99 14.94
C THR A 445 6.83 11.73 14.42
N PHE A 446 6.55 10.60 15.06
CA PHE A 446 7.13 9.29 14.79
C PHE A 446 6.06 8.26 14.43
N ALA A 447 6.43 7.24 13.68
CA ALA A 447 5.61 6.08 13.42
C ALA A 447 6.46 4.81 13.33
N ILE A 448 5.81 3.66 13.48
CA ILE A 448 6.42 2.39 13.07
C ILE A 448 6.37 2.32 11.55
N LEU A 449 7.52 2.08 10.93
CA LEU A 449 7.63 1.87 9.49
C LEU A 449 7.70 0.39 9.16
N GLN A 450 7.04 0.03 8.08
CA GLN A 450 7.05 -1.29 7.49
C GLN A 450 7.53 -1.18 6.04
N GLU A 451 8.42 -2.07 5.63
CA GLU A 451 8.84 -2.21 4.24
C GLU A 451 7.61 -2.59 3.39
N LYS A 452 7.35 -1.87 2.30
CA LYS A 452 6.20 -2.15 1.43
C LYS A 452 6.26 -3.54 0.82
N GLY A 453 7.46 -3.95 0.41
CA GLY A 453 7.75 -5.23 -0.20
C GLY A 453 7.96 -6.38 0.77
N PHE A 454 7.59 -6.26 2.04
CA PHE A 454 7.95 -7.28 3.02
C PHE A 454 7.42 -8.68 2.69
N ASP A 455 6.19 -8.74 2.17
CA ASP A 455 5.48 -9.97 1.79
C ASP A 455 5.71 -10.38 0.33
N ILE A 456 6.46 -9.57 -0.43
CA ILE A 456 6.60 -9.65 -1.89
C ILE A 456 8.09 -9.71 -2.28
N PRO A 457 8.49 -10.40 -3.37
CA PRO A 457 7.67 -11.23 -4.24
C PRO A 457 7.02 -12.42 -3.54
N TYR A 458 5.88 -12.86 -4.05
CA TYR A 458 5.26 -14.12 -3.68
C TYR A 458 6.19 -15.25 -4.12
N GLU A 459 6.38 -16.22 -3.23
CA GLU A 459 7.04 -17.48 -3.58
C GLU A 459 6.06 -18.34 -4.38
N GLN A 460 4.81 -18.39 -3.92
CA GLN A 460 3.73 -19.11 -4.57
C GLN A 460 2.40 -18.38 -4.38
N TRP A 461 1.53 -18.50 -5.38
CA TRP A 461 0.13 -18.09 -5.27
C TRP A 461 -0.75 -19.10 -5.99
N ARG A 462 -2.00 -19.24 -5.54
CA ARG A 462 -3.00 -20.09 -6.21
C ARG A 462 -4.41 -19.58 -6.01
N LEU A 463 -5.25 -19.85 -7.00
CA LEU A 463 -6.70 -19.73 -6.97
C LEU A 463 -7.29 -21.13 -7.18
N GLN A 464 -8.18 -21.54 -6.29
CA GLN A 464 -8.84 -22.83 -6.41
C GLN A 464 -10.33 -22.75 -6.07
N PRO A 465 -11.20 -23.44 -6.83
CA PRO A 465 -12.60 -23.56 -6.48
C PRO A 465 -12.79 -24.15 -5.07
N ALA A 466 -13.53 -23.47 -4.21
CA ALA A 466 -13.81 -23.91 -2.85
C ALA A 466 -15.25 -24.43 -2.67
N GLY A 467 -16.17 -23.89 -3.45
CA GLY A 467 -17.60 -24.17 -3.39
C GLY A 467 -18.29 -23.70 -4.67
N TYR A 468 -19.62 -23.82 -4.78
CA TYR A 468 -20.38 -23.47 -5.99
C TYR A 468 -20.19 -22.02 -6.45
N ASP A 469 -20.04 -21.13 -5.48
CA ASP A 469 -19.93 -19.68 -5.59
C ASP A 469 -18.74 -19.14 -4.79
N GLU A 470 -17.80 -20.03 -4.43
CA GLU A 470 -16.66 -19.71 -3.58
C GLU A 470 -15.34 -20.08 -4.24
N VAL A 471 -14.38 -19.17 -4.15
CA VAL A 471 -12.99 -19.36 -4.60
C VAL A 471 -12.05 -19.05 -3.46
N LEU A 472 -11.06 -19.91 -3.25
CA LEU A 472 -10.00 -19.70 -2.27
C LEU A 472 -8.75 -19.20 -2.98
N MET A 473 -8.29 -18.00 -2.62
CA MET A 473 -6.99 -17.49 -2.98
C MET A 473 -5.99 -17.80 -1.86
N VAL A 474 -4.83 -18.32 -2.22
CA VAL A 474 -3.73 -18.56 -1.28
C VAL A 474 -2.49 -17.80 -1.75
N LEU A 475 -1.87 -17.05 -0.84
CA LEU A 475 -0.64 -16.30 -1.07
C LEU A 475 0.43 -16.74 -0.07
N GLU A 476 1.63 -16.98 -0.59
CA GLU A 476 2.80 -17.36 0.19
C GLU A 476 3.93 -16.38 -0.13
N GLY A 477 4.40 -15.64 0.88
CA GLY A 477 5.49 -14.67 0.71
C GLY A 477 6.88 -15.32 0.64
N ARG A 478 7.88 -14.58 0.17
CA ARG A 478 9.29 -15.03 0.00
C ARG A 478 10.02 -15.51 1.26
N ARG A 479 9.53 -15.21 2.46
CA ARG A 479 10.24 -15.44 3.74
C ARG A 479 9.91 -16.79 4.37
N ARG A 480 9.68 -17.83 3.55
CA ARG A 480 9.18 -19.13 4.02
C ARG A 480 10.05 -19.71 5.12
N GLY A 481 9.44 -20.01 6.25
CA GLY A 481 10.11 -20.57 7.43
C GLY A 481 10.75 -19.55 8.39
N GLU A 482 10.65 -18.25 8.12
CA GLU A 482 10.97 -17.21 9.12
C GLU A 482 9.83 -17.07 10.15
N PRO A 483 10.09 -16.63 11.41
CA PRO A 483 9.03 -16.42 12.40
C PRO A 483 7.94 -15.41 11.98
N SER A 484 8.28 -14.49 11.08
CA SER A 484 7.40 -13.47 10.51
C SER A 484 6.60 -13.95 9.29
N ASP A 485 6.83 -15.18 8.85
CA ASP A 485 6.18 -15.79 7.69
C ASP A 485 4.70 -16.08 8.00
N ARG A 486 3.85 -15.88 7.00
CA ARG A 486 2.41 -16.09 7.07
C ARG A 486 1.90 -16.56 5.71
N GLU A 487 1.10 -17.61 5.72
CA GLU A 487 0.28 -18.00 4.58
C GLU A 487 -1.07 -17.28 4.68
N PHE A 488 -1.42 -16.57 3.61
CA PHE A 488 -2.70 -15.88 3.53
C PHE A 488 -3.68 -16.72 2.76
N ARG A 489 -4.83 -16.99 3.37
CA ARG A 489 -5.96 -17.67 2.74
C ARG A 489 -7.12 -16.70 2.70
N ILE A 490 -7.55 -16.30 1.51
CA ILE A 490 -8.65 -15.36 1.30
C ILE A 490 -9.78 -16.10 0.60
N LEU A 491 -10.91 -16.23 1.28
CA LEU A 491 -12.12 -16.80 0.71
C LEU A 491 -12.92 -15.70 0.01
N ILE A 492 -13.33 -15.94 -1.22
CA ILE A 492 -14.03 -15.00 -2.08
C ILE A 492 -15.40 -15.58 -2.40
N GLN A 493 -16.46 -14.78 -2.19
CA GLN A 493 -17.85 -15.15 -2.47
C GLN A 493 -18.61 -13.93 -2.98
N ASP A 494 -19.33 -14.07 -4.10
CA ASP A 494 -20.04 -12.97 -4.76
C ASP A 494 -19.16 -11.70 -4.90
N THR A 495 -19.56 -10.57 -4.33
CA THR A 495 -18.84 -9.29 -4.42
C THR A 495 -17.86 -9.04 -3.27
N GLN A 496 -17.68 -10.02 -2.39
CA GLN A 496 -16.96 -9.86 -1.13
C GLN A 496 -15.90 -10.94 -0.95
N CYS A 497 -15.01 -10.69 0.00
CA CYS A 497 -13.97 -11.61 0.42
C CYS A 497 -13.72 -11.46 1.92
N LYS A 498 -13.15 -12.49 2.54
CA LYS A 498 -12.73 -12.46 3.94
C LYS A 498 -11.46 -13.26 4.14
N LEU A 499 -10.76 -12.95 5.21
CA LEU A 499 -9.57 -13.68 5.60
C LEU A 499 -9.96 -15.02 6.24
N ILE A 500 -9.19 -16.07 5.99
CA ILE A 500 -9.30 -17.37 6.66
C ILE A 500 -8.04 -17.63 7.50
N ALA A 501 -6.87 -17.32 6.95
CA ALA A 501 -5.58 -17.42 7.62
C ALA A 501 -4.72 -16.20 7.26
N PRO A 502 -3.82 -15.73 8.14
CA PRO A 502 -3.39 -16.38 9.39
C PRO A 502 -4.31 -16.13 10.59
N GLU A 503 -4.07 -16.84 11.70
CA GLU A 503 -4.87 -16.81 12.95
C GLU A 503 -4.42 -15.75 13.96
N ASP A 504 -3.56 -14.79 13.56
CA ASP A 504 -3.12 -13.69 14.43
C ASP A 504 -4.37 -12.98 15.02
N PRO A 505 -4.45 -12.79 16.36
CA PRO A 505 -5.62 -12.18 17.02
C PRO A 505 -6.01 -10.81 16.47
N GLU A 506 -5.02 -10.02 16.05
CA GLU A 506 -5.19 -8.68 15.50
C GLU A 506 -5.96 -8.67 14.17
N LEU A 507 -5.99 -9.81 13.46
CA LEU A 507 -6.71 -9.98 12.20
C LEU A 507 -8.10 -10.60 12.37
N ALA A 508 -8.60 -10.77 13.61
CA ALA A 508 -9.89 -11.41 13.87
C ALA A 508 -11.05 -10.72 13.12
N TYR A 509 -11.06 -9.38 13.09
CA TYR A 509 -12.07 -8.61 12.37
C TYR A 509 -12.13 -9.00 10.88
N LEU A 510 -10.98 -9.23 10.24
CA LEU A 510 -10.91 -9.62 8.83
C LEU A 510 -11.36 -11.05 8.56
N ARG A 511 -11.32 -11.92 9.59
CA ARG A 511 -11.84 -13.29 9.50
C ARG A 511 -13.34 -13.38 9.75
N GLU A 512 -13.88 -12.48 10.56
CA GLU A 512 -15.29 -12.47 10.96
C GLU A 512 -16.20 -11.72 9.99
N ASN A 513 -15.65 -10.82 9.16
CA ASN A 513 -16.42 -9.93 8.31
C ASN A 513 -16.14 -10.15 6.82
N TRP A 514 -17.21 -10.15 6.02
CA TRP A 514 -17.12 -10.10 4.56
C TRP A 514 -16.93 -8.66 4.10
N LEU A 515 -15.87 -8.42 3.34
CA LEU A 515 -15.39 -7.11 2.95
C LEU A 515 -15.25 -7.00 1.43
N GLU A 516 -15.37 -5.79 0.89
CA GLU A 516 -14.99 -5.55 -0.51
C GLU A 516 -13.46 -5.76 -0.68
N PRO A 517 -12.97 -6.21 -1.85
CA PRO A 517 -11.57 -6.54 -2.07
C PRO A 517 -10.56 -5.47 -1.64
N ALA A 518 -10.77 -4.21 -2.06
CA ALA A 518 -9.86 -3.12 -1.69
C ALA A 518 -9.88 -2.82 -0.19
N THR A 519 -11.04 -2.94 0.46
CA THR A 519 -11.16 -2.77 1.91
C THR A 519 -10.39 -3.84 2.65
N LEU A 520 -10.47 -5.12 2.25
CA LEU A 520 -9.67 -6.19 2.84
C LEU A 520 -8.16 -5.89 2.71
N VAL A 521 -7.70 -5.55 1.50
CA VAL A 521 -6.28 -5.26 1.24
C VAL A 521 -5.79 -4.03 2.01
N ARG A 522 -6.58 -2.96 2.10
CA ARG A 522 -6.26 -1.77 2.91
C ARG A 522 -6.15 -2.12 4.39
N LEU A 523 -7.11 -2.85 4.95
CA LEU A 523 -7.07 -3.21 6.37
C LEU A 523 -5.93 -4.20 6.70
N LEU A 524 -5.58 -5.11 5.78
CA LEU A 524 -4.37 -5.92 5.90
C LEU A 524 -3.11 -5.03 5.96
N SER A 525 -3.02 -4.02 5.10
CA SER A 525 -1.90 -3.06 5.10
C SER A 525 -1.83 -2.29 6.41
N GLN A 526 -2.97 -1.82 6.94
CA GLN A 526 -3.03 -1.17 8.26
C GLN A 526 -2.57 -2.08 9.40
N ALA A 527 -2.80 -3.39 9.29
CA ALA A 527 -2.34 -4.39 10.25
C ALA A 527 -0.86 -4.80 10.07
N GLY A 528 -0.20 -4.36 8.99
CA GLY A 528 1.22 -4.61 8.71
C GLY A 528 1.50 -5.56 7.54
N PHE A 529 0.50 -5.92 6.73
CA PHE A 529 0.62 -6.80 5.57
C PHE A 529 0.19 -6.09 4.29
N ASN A 530 1.16 -5.61 3.51
CA ASN A 530 0.87 -4.83 2.32
C ASN A 530 0.93 -5.68 1.05
N PHE A 531 -0.19 -5.74 0.32
CA PHE A 531 -0.30 -6.45 -0.96
C PHE A 531 -0.61 -5.53 -2.14
N ALA A 532 -0.87 -4.24 -1.90
CA ALA A 532 -1.19 -3.26 -2.93
C ALA A 532 0.07 -2.46 -3.30
N LEU A 533 0.90 -3.03 -4.18
CA LEU A 533 2.11 -2.38 -4.69
C LEU A 533 1.91 -1.83 -6.09
N GLU A 534 2.54 -0.68 -6.35
CA GLU A 534 2.55 0.00 -7.63
C GLU A 534 3.85 -0.28 -8.40
N ASP A 535 3.87 0.02 -9.71
CA ASP A 535 5.06 -0.25 -10.56
C ASP A 535 6.33 0.46 -10.04
N ASP A 536 6.17 1.67 -9.50
CA ASP A 536 7.28 2.45 -8.92
C ASP A 536 7.89 1.77 -7.69
N ASP A 537 7.13 0.90 -7.00
CA ASP A 537 7.64 0.15 -5.84
C ASP A 537 8.61 -0.96 -6.26
N ALA A 538 8.62 -1.37 -7.55
CA ALA A 538 9.57 -2.36 -8.07
C ALA A 538 11.03 -1.90 -7.95
N ALA A 539 11.29 -0.59 -7.87
CA ALA A 539 12.63 -0.04 -7.67
C ALA A 539 13.29 -0.51 -6.36
N PHE A 540 12.49 -0.93 -5.38
CA PHE A 540 12.96 -1.43 -4.07
C PHE A 540 13.01 -2.96 -4.00
N LEU A 541 12.68 -3.65 -5.09
CA LEU A 541 12.63 -5.11 -5.15
C LEU A 541 13.67 -5.65 -6.12
N GLU A 542 14.38 -6.70 -5.70
CA GLU A 542 15.44 -7.28 -6.50
C GLU A 542 14.88 -8.01 -7.73
N ASN A 543 15.35 -7.60 -8.92
CA ASN A 543 15.11 -8.27 -10.20
C ASN A 543 13.62 -8.41 -10.60
N ILE A 544 12.78 -7.45 -10.25
CA ILE A 544 11.37 -7.42 -10.70
C ILE A 544 11.21 -6.44 -11.86
N VAL A 545 10.62 -6.94 -12.95
CA VAL A 545 10.14 -6.11 -14.07
C VAL A 545 8.61 -6.12 -14.02
N PRO A 546 7.98 -4.98 -13.72
CA PRO A 546 6.52 -4.87 -13.75
C PRO A 546 5.94 -5.31 -15.09
N LYS A 547 4.87 -6.12 -15.04
CA LYS A 547 4.17 -6.54 -16.25
C LYS A 547 3.35 -5.38 -16.82
N ASN A 548 3.15 -5.39 -18.12
CA ASN A 548 2.33 -4.40 -18.80
C ASN A 548 0.91 -4.44 -18.25
N PHE A 549 0.35 -3.26 -17.97
CA PHE A 549 -1.02 -3.14 -17.45
C PHE A 549 -2.06 -3.84 -18.34
N GLU A 550 -1.96 -3.72 -19.67
CA GLU A 550 -2.87 -4.36 -20.62
C GLU A 550 -2.78 -5.90 -20.57
N LEU A 551 -1.57 -6.44 -20.37
CA LEU A 551 -1.33 -7.88 -20.22
C LEU A 551 -2.03 -8.39 -18.96
N GLU A 552 -1.74 -7.76 -17.82
CA GLU A 552 -2.28 -8.14 -16.52
C GLU A 552 -3.80 -8.02 -16.50
N GLU A 553 -4.35 -6.92 -16.98
CA GLU A 553 -5.79 -6.73 -17.06
C GLU A 553 -6.47 -7.86 -17.83
N LYS A 554 -5.94 -8.21 -19.01
CA LYS A 554 -6.50 -9.26 -19.84
C LYS A 554 -6.31 -10.66 -19.22
N ALA A 555 -5.12 -10.95 -18.70
CA ALA A 555 -4.82 -12.23 -18.05
C ALA A 555 -5.68 -12.44 -16.79
N TYR A 556 -5.85 -11.40 -15.95
CA TYR A 556 -6.69 -11.48 -14.76
C TYR A 556 -8.17 -11.61 -15.10
N ALA A 557 -8.65 -10.97 -16.17
CA ALA A 557 -10.03 -11.14 -16.63
C ALA A 557 -10.30 -12.58 -17.09
N ASP A 558 -9.34 -13.18 -17.79
CA ASP A 558 -9.37 -14.58 -18.21
C ASP A 558 -9.29 -15.55 -17.02
N ILE A 559 -8.34 -15.35 -16.10
CA ILE A 559 -8.19 -16.15 -14.88
C ILE A 559 -9.50 -16.10 -14.07
N ALA A 560 -10.08 -14.92 -13.90
CA ALA A 560 -11.34 -14.74 -13.19
C ALA A 560 -12.52 -15.43 -13.88
N GLN A 561 -12.53 -15.53 -15.22
CA GLN A 561 -13.57 -16.25 -15.96
C GLN A 561 -13.57 -17.75 -15.65
N PHE A 562 -12.40 -18.32 -15.32
CA PHE A 562 -12.21 -19.77 -15.14
C PHE A 562 -12.01 -20.22 -13.68
N CYS A 563 -11.95 -19.28 -12.73
CA CYS A 563 -11.60 -19.55 -11.32
C CYS A 563 -12.57 -20.48 -10.56
N LEU A 564 -13.80 -20.68 -11.04
CA LEU A 564 -14.77 -21.63 -10.47
C LEU A 564 -14.62 -23.07 -10.98
N PHE A 565 -13.90 -23.25 -12.08
CA PHE A 565 -13.81 -24.52 -12.79
C PHE A 565 -12.42 -25.12 -12.72
N TYR A 566 -11.38 -24.28 -12.76
CA TYR A 566 -9.99 -24.71 -12.78
C TYR A 566 -9.23 -24.14 -11.59
N ALA A 567 -8.29 -24.93 -11.06
CA ALA A 567 -7.26 -24.39 -10.20
C ALA A 567 -6.21 -23.70 -11.07
N ILE A 568 -5.73 -22.55 -10.61
CA ILE A 568 -4.74 -21.72 -11.30
C ILE A 568 -3.64 -21.41 -10.28
N ALA A 569 -2.37 -21.56 -10.66
CA ALA A 569 -1.26 -21.40 -9.74
C ALA A 569 -0.09 -20.65 -10.38
N SER A 570 0.77 -20.09 -9.53
CA SER A 570 2.06 -19.51 -9.91
C SER A 570 2.95 -20.52 -10.62
N SER A 571 3.88 -20.01 -11.42
CA SER A 571 5.02 -20.76 -11.94
C SER A 571 6.31 -20.15 -11.41
N SER A 572 7.26 -20.96 -10.95
CA SER A 572 8.59 -20.49 -10.55
C SER A 572 9.32 -19.79 -11.71
N HIS A 573 8.92 -20.08 -12.95
CA HIS A 573 9.46 -19.49 -14.17
C HIS A 573 8.92 -18.09 -14.47
N ASN A 574 7.87 -17.64 -13.78
CA ASN A 574 7.26 -16.32 -14.00
C ASN A 574 8.18 -15.13 -13.67
N LYS A 575 9.35 -15.41 -13.07
CA LYS A 575 10.42 -14.45 -12.77
C LYS A 575 11.59 -14.49 -13.77
N CYS A 576 11.67 -15.51 -14.63
CA CYS A 576 12.70 -15.65 -15.66
C CYS A 576 12.34 -14.94 -16.99
N GLY A 577 11.20 -14.26 -17.04
CA GLY A 577 10.76 -13.44 -18.17
C GLY A 577 10.96 -11.96 -17.88
N GLU A 578 12.11 -11.41 -18.28
CA GLU A 578 12.40 -9.96 -18.34
C GLU A 578 11.40 -9.18 -19.24
N ASP A 579 10.50 -9.90 -19.92
CA ASP A 579 9.48 -9.34 -20.80
C ASP A 579 8.23 -8.94 -20.00
N ALA A 580 7.93 -7.64 -20.04
CA ALA A 580 6.72 -7.07 -19.46
C ALA A 580 5.43 -7.55 -20.18
N ASP A 581 5.53 -8.05 -21.41
CA ASP A 581 4.40 -8.61 -22.19
C ASP A 581 4.31 -10.15 -22.13
N LEU A 582 4.95 -10.80 -21.16
CA LEU A 582 4.88 -12.24 -20.97
C LEU A 582 4.60 -12.61 -19.51
N ALA A 583 3.52 -13.34 -19.28
CA ALA A 583 3.18 -13.95 -18.00
C ALA A 583 3.20 -15.47 -18.12
N LEU A 584 3.78 -16.15 -17.13
CA LEU A 584 3.81 -17.61 -17.04
C LEU A 584 3.06 -18.06 -15.79
N PHE A 585 2.13 -18.99 -15.95
CA PHE A 585 1.39 -19.57 -14.84
C PHE A 585 0.92 -20.98 -15.21
N ARG A 586 0.25 -21.66 -14.28
CA ARG A 586 -0.25 -23.02 -14.48
C ARG A 586 -1.76 -23.07 -14.33
N ILE A 587 -2.41 -23.92 -15.13
CA ILE A 587 -3.83 -24.25 -15.01
C ILE A 587 -3.99 -25.76 -14.83
N SER A 588 -4.92 -26.19 -13.99
CA SER A 588 -5.15 -27.62 -13.76
C SER A 588 -5.70 -28.30 -15.02
N LYS A 589 -5.22 -29.51 -15.33
CA LYS A 589 -5.76 -30.33 -16.43
C LYS A 589 -7.17 -30.82 -16.13
N GLN A 590 -7.41 -31.09 -14.85
CA GLN A 590 -8.71 -31.45 -14.32
C GLN A 590 -9.52 -30.18 -14.05
N TYR A 591 -10.83 -30.28 -14.22
CA TYR A 591 -11.78 -29.24 -13.83
C TYR A 591 -12.69 -29.78 -12.71
N ARG A 592 -13.19 -28.87 -11.88
CA ARG A 592 -14.15 -29.20 -10.84
C ARG A 592 -15.47 -29.64 -11.46
N ALA A 593 -15.90 -30.85 -11.11
CA ALA A 593 -17.21 -31.36 -11.51
C ALA A 593 -18.34 -30.53 -10.87
N ALA A 594 -19.43 -30.34 -11.60
CA ALA A 594 -20.55 -29.48 -11.19
C ALA A 594 -21.32 -30.00 -9.97
N ASP A 595 -21.12 -31.25 -9.57
CA ASP A 595 -21.73 -31.90 -8.41
C ASP A 595 -20.76 -32.03 -7.23
N HIS A 596 -19.51 -31.58 -7.38
CA HIS A 596 -18.52 -31.62 -6.30
C HIS A 596 -18.70 -30.46 -5.33
N ASP A 597 -19.26 -30.75 -4.17
CA ASP A 597 -19.35 -29.81 -3.05
C ASP A 597 -18.11 -29.97 -2.15
N GLY A 598 -17.22 -28.98 -2.17
CA GLY A 598 -15.97 -28.99 -1.42
C GLY A 598 -14.76 -28.48 -2.20
N LEU A 599 -13.67 -28.28 -1.46
CA LEU A 599 -12.42 -27.72 -1.96
C LEU A 599 -11.80 -28.61 -3.04
N PHE A 600 -11.60 -28.01 -4.23
CA PHE A 600 -10.91 -28.67 -5.33
C PHE A 600 -9.40 -28.42 -5.22
N GLU A 601 -8.71 -29.29 -4.48
CA GLU A 601 -7.26 -29.20 -4.30
C GLU A 601 -6.49 -29.98 -5.37
N VAL A 602 -5.56 -29.30 -6.03
CA VAL A 602 -4.61 -29.92 -6.96
C VAL A 602 -3.20 -29.80 -6.35
N PRO A 603 -2.46 -30.92 -6.14
CA PRO A 603 -1.12 -30.88 -5.58
C PRO A 603 -0.16 -30.05 -6.47
N LEU A 604 0.53 -29.07 -5.87
CA LEU A 604 1.44 -28.17 -6.60
C LEU A 604 2.70 -28.89 -7.11
N ASP A 605 3.17 -29.92 -6.40
CA ASP A 605 4.41 -30.66 -6.70
C ASP A 605 4.23 -31.70 -7.82
N ASN A 606 3.00 -31.93 -8.28
CA ASN A 606 2.70 -32.92 -9.31
C ASN A 606 2.50 -32.25 -10.67
N ASP A 607 3.59 -31.99 -11.39
CA ASP A 607 3.59 -31.41 -12.74
C ASP A 607 2.68 -32.13 -13.74
N SER A 608 2.36 -33.41 -13.50
CA SER A 608 1.48 -34.15 -14.40
C SER A 608 0.02 -33.66 -14.38
N GLU A 609 -0.41 -32.96 -13.34
CA GLU A 609 -1.78 -32.43 -13.17
C GLU A 609 -1.97 -31.02 -13.72
N TRP A 610 -0.88 -30.37 -14.15
CA TRP A 610 -0.88 -28.98 -14.59
C TRP A 610 -0.52 -28.86 -16.07
N ASP A 611 -1.17 -27.92 -16.74
CA ASP A 611 -0.72 -27.38 -18.02
C ASP A 611 -0.03 -26.03 -17.77
N SER A 612 1.19 -25.91 -18.27
CA SER A 612 1.97 -24.68 -18.23
C SER A 612 1.44 -23.71 -19.29
N VAL A 613 1.15 -22.47 -18.89
CA VAL A 613 0.57 -21.45 -19.77
C VAL A 613 1.60 -20.34 -19.98
N ARG A 614 1.83 -20.00 -21.25
CA ARG A 614 2.46 -18.74 -21.64
C ARG A 614 1.39 -17.76 -22.12
N TYR A 615 1.40 -16.55 -21.58
CA TYR A 615 0.36 -15.56 -21.82
C TYR A 615 0.97 -14.22 -22.23
N GLN A 616 0.50 -13.67 -23.35
CA GLN A 616 0.85 -12.35 -23.88
C GLN A 616 -0.42 -11.56 -24.19
N THR A 617 -0.32 -10.24 -24.36
CA THR A 617 -1.51 -9.40 -24.53
C THR A 617 -2.39 -9.86 -25.70
N GLN A 618 -1.81 -10.31 -26.80
CA GLN A 618 -2.57 -10.72 -28.00
C GLN A 618 -2.60 -12.23 -28.26
N ARG A 619 -1.99 -13.06 -27.40
CA ARG A 619 -2.00 -14.52 -27.55
C ARG A 619 -1.64 -15.26 -26.27
N CYS A 620 -2.09 -16.49 -26.13
CA CYS A 620 -1.66 -17.44 -25.12
C CYS A 620 -1.56 -18.85 -25.73
N ALA A 621 -0.84 -19.74 -25.06
CA ALA A 621 -0.72 -21.14 -25.47
C ALA A 621 -0.29 -21.99 -24.27
N PHE A 622 -0.50 -23.31 -24.37
CA PHE A 622 0.23 -24.25 -23.52
C PHE A 622 1.70 -24.29 -23.93
N ALA A 623 2.58 -24.23 -22.94
CA ALA A 623 4.02 -24.23 -23.08
C ALA A 623 4.63 -25.57 -22.65
N ALA A 624 5.82 -25.88 -23.17
CA ALA A 624 6.46 -27.17 -22.94
C ALA A 624 7.20 -27.30 -21.60
N PHE A 625 7.35 -26.20 -20.84
CA PHE A 625 8.09 -26.19 -19.57
C PHE A 625 7.37 -26.90 -18.43
N LYS A 626 8.15 -27.37 -17.46
CA LYS A 626 7.71 -27.92 -16.18
C LYS A 626 8.33 -27.14 -15.03
N GLU A 627 7.75 -27.21 -13.83
CA GLU A 627 8.32 -26.51 -12.67
C GLU A 627 9.67 -27.10 -12.25
N SER A 628 9.90 -28.39 -12.50
CA SER A 628 11.19 -29.02 -12.23
C SER A 628 12.33 -28.58 -13.15
N ASP A 629 12.04 -27.89 -14.25
CA ASP A 629 13.04 -27.49 -15.24
C ASP A 629 13.92 -26.36 -14.69
N GLU A 630 15.20 -26.33 -15.06
CA GLU A 630 16.10 -25.22 -14.66
C GLU A 630 15.82 -23.93 -15.42
N ASN A 631 15.42 -24.05 -16.70
CA ASN A 631 15.04 -22.93 -17.55
C ASN A 631 13.74 -23.29 -18.30
N PRO A 632 12.80 -22.34 -18.46
CA PRO A 632 11.53 -22.63 -19.09
C PRO A 632 11.67 -22.81 -20.61
N ASP A 633 11.21 -23.95 -21.13
CA ASP A 633 10.96 -24.12 -22.57
C ASP A 633 9.68 -23.38 -22.98
N LEU A 634 9.86 -22.18 -23.53
CA LEU A 634 8.76 -21.30 -23.96
C LEU A 634 8.14 -21.68 -25.31
N ARG A 635 8.57 -22.79 -25.92
CA ARG A 635 7.91 -23.31 -27.12
C ARG A 635 6.50 -23.77 -26.79
N ILE A 636 5.62 -23.66 -27.80
CA ILE A 636 4.27 -24.20 -27.70
C ILE A 636 4.38 -25.71 -27.52
N LEU A 637 3.59 -26.26 -26.59
CA LEU A 637 3.55 -27.68 -26.31
C LEU A 637 3.15 -28.45 -27.59
N ASP A 638 3.81 -29.58 -27.85
CA ASP A 638 3.58 -30.36 -29.07
C ASP A 638 2.11 -30.75 -29.22
N GLY A 639 1.53 -30.44 -30.39
CA GLY A 639 0.11 -30.68 -30.68
C GLY A 639 -0.84 -29.54 -30.30
N HIS A 640 -0.33 -28.46 -29.70
CA HIS A 640 -1.09 -27.27 -29.36
C HIS A 640 -0.75 -26.08 -30.24
N GLU A 641 -1.60 -25.06 -30.18
CA GLU A 641 -1.52 -23.87 -31.03
C GLU A 641 -1.63 -22.58 -30.19
N SER A 642 -1.19 -21.44 -30.73
CA SER A 642 -1.45 -20.13 -30.12
C SER A 642 -2.90 -19.71 -30.32
N HIS A 643 -3.52 -19.20 -29.26
CA HIS A 643 -4.89 -18.70 -29.23
C HIS A 643 -4.96 -17.27 -28.68
N LEU A 644 -6.05 -16.55 -28.91
CA LEU A 644 -6.16 -15.15 -28.45
C LEU A 644 -6.09 -15.01 -26.93
N ASN A 645 -6.78 -15.87 -26.18
CA ASN A 645 -6.98 -15.77 -24.74
C ASN A 645 -7.32 -17.15 -24.14
N LEU A 646 -7.44 -17.26 -22.81
CA LEU A 646 -7.72 -18.56 -22.17
C LEU A 646 -9.06 -19.14 -22.64
N TYR A 647 -10.03 -18.29 -22.98
CA TYR A 647 -11.32 -18.76 -23.46
C TYR A 647 -11.20 -19.52 -24.78
N THR A 648 -10.57 -18.94 -25.82
CA THR A 648 -10.44 -19.61 -27.11
C THR A 648 -9.47 -20.78 -27.05
N LEU A 649 -8.42 -20.71 -26.21
CA LEU A 649 -7.53 -21.84 -25.92
C LEU A 649 -8.32 -23.02 -25.34
N LEU A 650 -9.03 -22.82 -24.24
CA LEU A 650 -9.75 -23.91 -23.57
C LEU A 650 -10.94 -24.41 -24.42
N LEU A 651 -11.61 -23.53 -25.15
CA LEU A 651 -12.69 -23.91 -26.08
C LEU A 651 -12.16 -24.84 -27.17
N HIS A 652 -10.99 -24.58 -27.74
CA HIS A 652 -10.36 -25.45 -28.71
C HIS A 652 -9.98 -26.82 -28.10
N GLU A 653 -9.39 -26.80 -26.91
CA GLU A 653 -8.84 -27.99 -26.26
C GLU A 653 -9.89 -28.91 -25.63
N LYS A 654 -10.99 -28.34 -25.12
CA LYS A 654 -12.01 -29.06 -24.35
C LYS A 654 -13.40 -29.03 -25.01
N GLY A 655 -13.59 -28.22 -26.05
CA GLY A 655 -14.84 -28.11 -26.80
C GLY A 655 -15.93 -27.31 -26.09
N GLU A 656 -17.16 -27.47 -26.58
CA GLU A 656 -18.35 -26.68 -26.19
C GLU A 656 -18.71 -26.72 -24.69
N GLU A 657 -18.22 -27.71 -23.93
CA GLU A 657 -18.41 -27.75 -22.48
C GLU A 657 -17.84 -26.49 -21.80
N VAL A 658 -16.73 -25.93 -22.30
CA VAL A 658 -16.14 -24.68 -21.81
C VAL A 658 -17.10 -23.52 -21.97
N ARG A 659 -17.73 -23.41 -23.14
CA ARG A 659 -18.71 -22.37 -23.44
C ARG A 659 -19.95 -22.51 -22.55
N LEU A 660 -20.46 -23.73 -22.37
CA LEU A 660 -21.60 -24.00 -21.47
C LEU A 660 -21.29 -23.62 -20.02
N GLN A 661 -20.09 -23.93 -19.53
CA GLN A 661 -19.64 -23.53 -18.19
C GLN A 661 -19.57 -22.00 -18.06
N CYS A 662 -18.93 -21.33 -19.01
CA CYS A 662 -18.79 -19.88 -19.01
C CYS A 662 -20.12 -19.13 -19.12
N ILE A 663 -21.10 -19.63 -19.87
CA ILE A 663 -22.39 -18.95 -20.06
C ILE A 663 -23.37 -19.27 -18.92
N HIS A 664 -23.49 -20.54 -18.52
CA HIS A 664 -24.58 -20.97 -17.65
C HIS A 664 -24.18 -21.17 -16.19
N ARG A 665 -22.88 -21.28 -15.89
CA ARG A 665 -22.39 -21.59 -14.54
C ARG A 665 -21.50 -20.49 -13.95
N THR A 666 -21.24 -19.42 -14.70
CA THR A 666 -20.47 -18.27 -14.19
C THR A 666 -21.29 -17.48 -13.20
N ASN A 667 -20.74 -17.25 -12.01
CA ASN A 667 -21.20 -16.20 -11.12
C ASN A 667 -20.48 -14.88 -11.50
N PHE A 668 -21.21 -13.93 -12.09
CA PHE A 668 -20.63 -12.65 -12.54
C PHE A 668 -20.11 -11.79 -11.38
N LEU A 669 -20.79 -11.82 -10.22
CA LEU A 669 -20.35 -11.08 -9.04
C LEU A 669 -19.01 -11.61 -8.54
N LEU A 670 -18.89 -12.94 -8.41
CA LEU A 670 -17.66 -13.61 -8.01
C LEU A 670 -16.52 -13.37 -9.00
N ARG A 671 -16.77 -13.55 -10.30
CA ARG A 671 -15.80 -13.26 -11.36
C ARG A 671 -15.22 -11.84 -11.20
N ARG A 672 -16.08 -10.85 -10.98
CA ARG A 672 -15.64 -9.47 -10.77
C ARG A 672 -14.83 -9.31 -9.49
N CYS A 673 -15.25 -9.91 -8.39
CA CYS A 673 -14.53 -9.84 -7.12
C CYS A 673 -13.12 -10.43 -7.25
N VAL A 674 -12.99 -11.60 -7.88
CA VAL A 674 -11.70 -12.24 -8.18
C VAL A 674 -10.84 -11.35 -9.08
N PHE A 675 -11.41 -10.80 -10.16
CA PHE A 675 -10.71 -9.88 -11.04
C PHE A 675 -10.19 -8.63 -10.30
N GLN A 676 -11.04 -8.02 -9.46
CA GLN A 676 -10.68 -6.85 -8.67
C GLN A 676 -9.56 -7.16 -7.68
N LEU A 677 -9.65 -8.29 -6.97
CA LEU A 677 -8.61 -8.73 -6.04
C LEU A 677 -7.28 -9.00 -6.75
N LEU A 678 -7.30 -9.67 -7.91
CA LEU A 678 -6.11 -9.90 -8.73
C LEU A 678 -5.49 -8.59 -9.23
N CYS A 679 -6.30 -7.60 -9.61
CA CYS A 679 -5.80 -6.27 -10.00
C CYS A 679 -5.16 -5.50 -8.84
N LEU A 680 -5.57 -5.76 -7.60
CA LEU A 680 -4.98 -5.13 -6.41
C LEU A 680 -3.68 -5.82 -5.99
N ILE A 681 -3.69 -7.16 -5.94
CA ILE A 681 -2.60 -7.99 -5.42
C ILE A 681 -1.52 -8.27 -6.47
N ARG A 682 -1.87 -8.16 -7.75
CA ARG A 682 -1.02 -8.29 -8.94
C ARG A 682 -0.04 -9.47 -8.90
N PRO A 683 -0.51 -10.72 -8.71
CA PRO A 683 0.36 -11.88 -8.53
C PRO A 683 1.20 -12.27 -9.77
N LEU A 684 0.87 -11.80 -10.98
CA LEU A 684 1.71 -12.04 -12.17
C LEU A 684 2.93 -11.11 -12.23
N THR A 685 2.84 -9.92 -11.66
CA THR A 685 3.99 -9.01 -11.50
C THR A 685 4.81 -9.38 -10.28
N TRP A 686 4.13 -9.66 -9.18
CA TRP A 686 4.74 -9.82 -7.88
C TRP A 686 5.02 -11.27 -7.49
N GLY A 687 4.76 -12.27 -8.34
CA GLY A 687 4.86 -13.70 -7.96
C GLY A 687 5.38 -14.62 -9.04
#